data_AF-A0A964D944-F1
#
_entry.id   AF-A0A964D944-F1
#
_cell.length_a   1.000
_cell.length_b   1.000
_cell.length_c   1.000
_cell.angle_alpha   90.00
_cell.angle_beta   90.00
_cell.angle_gamma   90.00
#
_symmetry.space_group_name_H-M   'P 1'
#
loop_
_entity.id
_entity.type
_entity.pdbx_description
1 polymer ?
#
loop_
_entity_poly.entity_id
_entity_poly.type
_entity_poly.pdbx_seq_one_letter_code
_entity_poly.pdbx_strand_id
1 'polypeptide(L)'
;MVDFLNLTPEPDTFQIPAIGLPNGLLGVNGLGGNDTIQGSPMADRIFGNRGADRLFGQDGADTIRGGAGSDELAGGPGNDLLIGDRGNDWLRGGLGDDELQGGLGADVLIGGSGRDRLLGGPGADVFAIAPDATVLTVDRADRIVDFNSLAGDAIALTDGLTGDRLLVEASGNDTLLRLRDNNSILAVLEGVKPAEVGDRIVPLAAALNNTEAGARNLTGEIGETQVTGSLGSANRQDIYRLELDRPTTVDLSLNGWQNAADVDLALLQDLNRDGDLGEDEAIASSEQTNSNSEAIRSLTLTPGQYFVRVKQQPATQITSNSILQQGDQPSATFPAATYQLTLNRRSASEADATAAKTQRDSEMQAFATGIKAYVYGYPLVLMATTQEVSTAVPAPDGAGRAPINEFAHVRQFPNPSFKDVVAPNVDTLYSTAWLDLTKEPIVLQRPDMTGRYYLMPTLDGWTNVFDSPGNRTTGTGAGAAAIVGPNWQGTLPSDLGEVRSPTNLAWIVGRTRVDGVADIPNATAIQDKYRLIPLSNWLSGNIPPAPATVPAPPGTTPPPPVQVADLSADSFYTKLNQLMKSNPPTAADAPLVASLEPFGLAPTQTFDFDALSFAATRGLERAVPAAQKIISTAASGESDAVEGWTISRGLGDYGTEYLKRAVVSLVGLGANLDADALYPTAYSDRDGQPLNGTNKYVLRFGPGEFPPSQAFWSVTMYDGDRLLVQNSLNRYALGDRDPLKYNADGSLDIYIQNAPTDAALQSNWLPAPAGDFNLTMRIYWPEEAALNGTWTPPGIERTT
;
A
#
# COMPACT_ATOMS: atom_id res chain seq x y z
N MET A 1 -12.86 9.25 -9.11
CA MET A 1 -13.51 8.64 -7.94
C MET A 1 -13.99 7.27 -8.37
N VAL A 2 -13.57 6.21 -7.67
CA VAL A 2 -13.96 4.82 -7.95
C VAL A 2 -15.00 4.41 -6.92
N ASP A 3 -16.01 3.65 -7.33
CA ASP A 3 -17.13 3.27 -6.47
C ASP A 3 -16.77 2.05 -5.61
N PHE A 4 -16.52 2.28 -4.32
CA PHE A 4 -16.04 1.28 -3.35
C PHE A 4 -17.11 0.25 -2.91
N LEU A 5 -18.37 0.38 -3.36
CA LEU A 5 -19.51 -0.27 -2.71
C LEU A 5 -19.90 -1.66 -3.24
N ASN A 6 -19.36 -2.11 -4.38
CA ASN A 6 -19.77 -3.36 -5.05
C ASN A 6 -18.72 -4.49 -4.95
N LEU A 7 -18.45 -4.95 -3.72
CA LEU A 7 -17.47 -6.01 -3.44
C LEU A 7 -18.14 -7.33 -3.05
N THR A 8 -18.66 -8.06 -4.04
CA THR A 8 -19.25 -9.42 -3.89
C THR A 8 -18.18 -10.52 -3.77
N PRO A 9 -18.50 -11.69 -3.17
CA PRO A 9 -17.53 -12.75 -2.94
C PRO A 9 -17.37 -13.70 -4.14
N GLU A 10 -16.28 -13.55 -4.88
CA GLU A 10 -15.66 -14.52 -5.80
C GLU A 10 -14.12 -14.43 -5.57
N PRO A 11 -13.30 -15.45 -5.92
CA PRO A 11 -12.03 -15.69 -5.23
C PRO A 11 -10.79 -14.95 -5.80
N ASP A 12 -9.94 -14.44 -4.89
CA ASP A 12 -8.47 -14.17 -5.06
C ASP A 12 -8.04 -12.96 -5.95
N THR A 13 -6.83 -12.37 -5.83
CA THR A 13 -5.88 -12.28 -4.69
C THR A 13 -5.69 -10.81 -4.25
N PHE A 14 -4.57 -10.16 -4.59
CA PHE A 14 -4.13 -8.84 -4.12
C PHE A 14 -4.38 -7.77 -5.19
N GLN A 15 -5.10 -6.70 -4.86
CA GLN A 15 -5.33 -5.59 -5.79
C GLN A 15 -4.68 -4.28 -5.38
N ILE A 16 -3.82 -3.78 -6.25
CA ILE A 16 -3.73 -2.36 -6.59
C ILE A 16 -4.70 -2.16 -7.78
N PRO A 17 -5.60 -1.17 -7.74
CA PRO A 17 -7.05 -1.38 -7.81
C PRO A 17 -7.57 -1.98 -9.12
N ALA A 18 -8.58 -2.86 -9.03
CA ALA A 18 -9.39 -3.22 -10.19
C ALA A 18 -10.02 -2.00 -10.85
N ILE A 19 -9.85 -1.94 -12.16
CA ILE A 19 -10.81 -1.30 -13.06
C ILE A 19 -11.75 -2.41 -13.53
N GLY A 20 -12.92 -2.54 -12.91
CA GLY A 20 -13.91 -3.53 -13.30
C GLY A 20 -14.36 -3.32 -14.75
N LEU A 21 -14.02 -4.26 -15.64
CA LEU A 21 -14.52 -4.29 -17.01
C LEU A 21 -15.76 -5.21 -17.12
N PRO A 22 -16.68 -4.97 -18.08
CA PRO A 22 -18.05 -5.52 -18.02
C PRO A 22 -18.22 -7.04 -18.20
N ASN A 23 -17.13 -7.81 -18.28
CA ASN A 23 -17.12 -9.20 -18.74
C ASN A 23 -16.60 -10.23 -17.72
N GLY A 24 -16.34 -9.84 -16.47
CA GLY A 24 -15.87 -10.78 -15.43
C GLY A 24 -14.37 -11.11 -15.50
N LEU A 25 -13.56 -10.18 -16.03
CA LEU A 25 -12.10 -10.23 -15.99
C LEU A 25 -11.60 -9.36 -14.84
N LEU A 26 -10.71 -9.89 -14.00
CA LEU A 26 -9.97 -9.11 -13.01
C LEU A 26 -8.84 -8.35 -13.72
N GLY A 27 -8.45 -7.19 -13.19
CA GLY A 27 -7.45 -6.32 -13.81
C GLY A 27 -6.47 -5.80 -12.77
N VAL A 28 -5.20 -6.14 -12.93
CA VAL A 28 -4.12 -5.85 -11.97
C VAL A 28 -2.99 -5.11 -12.70
N ASN A 29 -2.55 -3.97 -12.18
CA ASN A 29 -1.50 -3.16 -12.78
C ASN A 29 -0.37 -2.91 -11.77
N GLY A 30 0.86 -3.14 -12.20
CA GLY A 30 2.09 -2.63 -11.60
C GLY A 30 2.24 -1.13 -11.81
N LEU A 31 3.28 -0.57 -11.22
CA LEU A 31 3.59 0.86 -11.20
C LEU A 31 4.77 1.15 -12.15
N GLY A 32 5.81 1.80 -11.64
CA GLY A 32 7.11 1.90 -12.30
C GLY A 32 8.20 1.55 -11.30
N GLY A 33 9.11 0.69 -11.69
CA GLY A 33 10.00 -0.07 -10.82
C GLY A 33 9.71 -1.56 -10.93
N ASN A 34 10.58 -2.39 -10.35
CA ASN A 34 10.46 -3.85 -10.43
C ASN A 34 9.34 -4.34 -9.50
N ASP A 35 8.25 -4.83 -10.07
CA ASP A 35 7.08 -5.30 -9.34
C ASP A 35 7.04 -6.82 -9.17
N THR A 36 6.16 -7.29 -8.28
CA THR A 36 5.81 -8.71 -8.14
C THR A 36 4.31 -8.79 -7.91
N ILE A 37 3.61 -9.42 -8.86
CA ILE A 37 2.16 -9.42 -9.00
C ILE A 37 1.68 -10.86 -9.14
N GLN A 38 0.72 -11.24 -8.31
CA GLN A 38 0.09 -12.57 -8.32
C GLN A 38 -1.41 -12.40 -8.50
N GLY A 39 -1.95 -13.03 -9.53
CA GLY A 39 -3.35 -13.07 -9.89
C GLY A 39 -4.17 -14.02 -9.03
N SER A 40 -5.26 -14.52 -9.60
CA SER A 40 -6.32 -15.29 -8.99
C SER A 40 -6.48 -16.65 -9.68
N PRO A 41 -7.16 -17.64 -9.07
CA PRO A 41 -7.65 -18.83 -9.76
C PRO A 41 -8.82 -18.55 -10.75
N MET A 42 -8.87 -17.36 -11.36
CA MET A 42 -9.84 -16.92 -12.36
C MET A 42 -9.13 -16.20 -13.52
N ALA A 43 -9.83 -16.03 -14.65
CA ALA A 43 -9.30 -15.30 -15.81
C ALA A 43 -8.91 -13.84 -15.49
N ASP A 44 -7.61 -13.58 -15.49
CA ASP A 44 -6.98 -12.33 -15.07
C ASP A 44 -6.49 -11.45 -16.23
N ARG A 45 -6.18 -10.19 -15.92
CA ARG A 45 -5.45 -9.27 -16.81
C ARG A 45 -4.38 -8.52 -16.02
N ILE A 46 -3.13 -8.94 -16.18
CA ILE A 46 -1.99 -8.46 -15.39
C ILE A 46 -1.09 -7.60 -16.29
N PHE A 47 -0.64 -6.45 -15.80
CA PHE A 47 0.28 -5.54 -16.50
C PHE A 47 1.43 -5.12 -15.59
N GLY A 48 2.70 -5.33 -15.94
CA GLY A 48 3.87 -4.88 -15.16
C GLY A 48 4.20 -3.39 -15.37
N ASN A 49 4.15 -2.95 -16.63
CA ASN A 49 4.43 -1.60 -17.16
C ASN A 49 5.91 -1.26 -17.39
N ARG A 50 6.69 -1.01 -16.34
CA ARG A 50 8.10 -0.59 -16.46
C ARG A 50 8.90 -1.08 -15.25
N GLY A 51 9.65 -2.16 -15.43
CA GLY A 51 10.49 -2.73 -14.39
C GLY A 51 11.18 -3.97 -14.91
N ALA A 52 11.83 -4.70 -14.02
CA ALA A 52 12.06 -6.13 -14.23
C ALA A 52 11.08 -6.84 -13.31
N ASP A 53 9.90 -7.12 -13.84
CA ASP A 53 8.68 -7.45 -13.12
C ASP A 53 8.50 -8.98 -12.99
N ARG A 54 7.71 -9.43 -12.01
CA ARG A 54 7.37 -10.85 -11.83
C ARG A 54 5.85 -11.01 -11.77
N LEU A 55 5.25 -11.63 -12.77
CA LEU A 55 3.81 -11.62 -13.04
C LEU A 55 3.28 -13.05 -13.13
N PHE A 56 2.42 -13.45 -12.20
CA PHE A 56 1.90 -14.81 -12.08
C PHE A 56 0.37 -14.82 -12.23
N GLY A 57 -0.19 -15.56 -13.17
CA GLY A 57 -1.63 -15.71 -13.41
C GLY A 57 -2.31 -16.51 -12.28
N GLN A 58 -1.83 -17.74 -12.08
CA GLN A 58 -2.40 -18.84 -11.27
C GLN A 58 -3.30 -19.77 -12.13
N ASP A 59 -4.47 -20.21 -11.66
CA ASP A 59 -5.38 -21.03 -12.49
C ASP A 59 -6.27 -20.07 -13.29
N GLY A 60 -6.46 -20.21 -14.60
CA GLY A 60 -7.15 -19.12 -15.31
C GLY A 60 -7.36 -19.27 -16.82
N ALA A 61 -7.48 -18.11 -17.45
CA ALA A 61 -7.43 -17.94 -18.90
C ALA A 61 -6.98 -16.49 -19.12
N ASP A 62 -5.71 -16.28 -18.78
CA ASP A 62 -5.20 -15.01 -18.31
C ASP A 62 -4.66 -14.15 -19.45
N THR A 63 -4.46 -12.87 -19.19
CA THR A 63 -3.77 -11.96 -20.11
C THR A 63 -2.69 -11.22 -19.33
N ILE A 64 -1.46 -11.72 -19.39
CA ILE A 64 -0.32 -11.19 -18.65
C ILE A 64 0.59 -10.41 -19.60
N ARG A 65 0.99 -9.20 -19.20
CA ARG A 65 1.81 -8.31 -20.01
C ARG A 65 2.93 -7.68 -19.18
N GLY A 66 4.19 -7.97 -19.50
CA GLY A 66 5.39 -7.43 -18.84
C GLY A 66 5.46 -5.92 -19.01
N GLY A 67 6.05 -5.48 -20.11
CA GLY A 67 5.96 -4.11 -20.60
C GLY A 67 7.30 -3.52 -21.02
N ALA A 68 8.20 -3.29 -20.07
CA ALA A 68 9.48 -2.65 -20.35
C ALA A 68 10.55 -2.90 -19.28
N GLY A 69 11.28 -3.99 -19.44
CA GLY A 69 12.58 -4.27 -18.82
C GLY A 69 12.99 -5.72 -18.98
N SER A 70 12.95 -6.54 -17.94
CA SER A 70 13.29 -7.97 -18.07
C SER A 70 12.39 -8.75 -17.14
N ASP A 71 11.27 -9.18 -17.70
CA ASP A 71 10.09 -9.58 -16.95
C ASP A 71 9.97 -11.11 -16.89
N GLU A 72 9.47 -11.62 -15.77
CA GLU A 72 9.17 -13.04 -15.53
C GLU A 72 7.64 -13.19 -15.55
N LEU A 73 7.10 -13.85 -16.56
CA LEU A 73 5.67 -14.07 -16.74
C LEU A 73 5.37 -15.57 -16.62
N ALA A 74 4.42 -15.94 -15.78
CA ALA A 74 3.88 -17.29 -15.71
C ALA A 74 2.35 -17.23 -15.75
N GLY A 75 1.71 -17.93 -16.69
CA GLY A 75 0.26 -18.12 -16.71
C GLY A 75 -0.14 -19.03 -15.55
N GLY A 76 -0.06 -20.33 -15.80
CA GLY A 76 -0.34 -21.39 -14.84
C GLY A 76 -1.31 -22.40 -15.45
N PRO A 77 -2.26 -22.95 -14.68
CA PRO A 77 -3.28 -23.85 -15.23
C PRO A 77 -4.42 -23.11 -15.94
N GLY A 78 -4.28 -22.89 -17.24
CA GLY A 78 -5.26 -22.17 -18.03
C GLY A 78 -5.01 -22.17 -19.53
N ASN A 79 -5.77 -21.35 -20.25
CA ASN A 79 -5.48 -21.02 -21.65
C ASN A 79 -5.10 -19.53 -21.69
N ASP A 80 -3.81 -19.27 -21.51
CA ASP A 80 -3.30 -17.95 -21.13
C ASP A 80 -2.68 -17.20 -22.32
N LEU A 81 -2.60 -15.87 -22.22
CA LEU A 81 -1.96 -14.98 -23.17
C LEU A 81 -0.86 -14.18 -22.46
N LEU A 82 0.41 -14.50 -22.73
CA LEU A 82 1.58 -13.85 -22.15
C LEU A 82 2.27 -12.96 -23.17
N ILE A 83 2.64 -11.73 -22.79
CA ILE A 83 3.26 -10.72 -23.66
C ILE A 83 4.41 -10.04 -22.92
N GLY A 84 5.68 -10.24 -23.29
CA GLY A 84 6.84 -9.57 -22.66
C GLY A 84 6.96 -8.08 -23.02
N ASP A 85 6.66 -7.74 -24.27
CA ASP A 85 6.84 -6.42 -24.94
C ASP A 85 8.29 -5.99 -25.19
N ARG A 86 9.05 -5.64 -24.15
CA ARG A 86 10.36 -4.97 -24.30
C ARG A 86 11.37 -5.36 -23.24
N GLY A 87 12.19 -6.30 -23.62
CA GLY A 87 13.57 -6.46 -23.19
C GLY A 87 13.91 -7.93 -23.26
N ASN A 88 14.51 -8.50 -22.22
CA ASN A 88 14.83 -9.92 -22.24
C ASN A 88 13.93 -10.61 -21.21
N ASP A 89 12.85 -11.22 -21.69
CA ASP A 89 11.73 -11.68 -20.89
C ASP A 89 11.67 -13.22 -20.80
N TRP A 90 11.05 -13.73 -19.73
CA TRP A 90 10.93 -15.16 -19.44
C TRP A 90 9.46 -15.53 -19.29
N LEU A 91 8.89 -16.15 -20.31
CA LEU A 91 7.47 -16.48 -20.40
C LEU A 91 7.25 -17.99 -20.22
N ARG A 92 6.38 -18.37 -19.28
CA ARG A 92 5.86 -19.73 -19.10
C ARG A 92 4.33 -19.73 -19.24
N GLY A 93 3.78 -20.50 -20.17
CA GLY A 93 2.33 -20.77 -20.23
C GLY A 93 1.89 -21.57 -19.01
N GLY A 94 1.89 -22.90 -19.12
CA GLY A 94 1.71 -23.79 -17.98
C GLY A 94 0.98 -25.08 -18.35
N LEU A 95 -0.33 -25.14 -18.06
CA LEU A 95 -1.20 -26.27 -18.40
C LEU A 95 -2.43 -25.80 -19.20
N GLY A 96 -2.36 -25.85 -20.53
CA GLY A 96 -3.50 -25.68 -21.43
C GLY A 96 -3.08 -25.34 -22.85
N ASP A 97 -3.93 -24.66 -23.62
CA ASP A 97 -3.56 -24.18 -24.95
C ASP A 97 -3.20 -22.68 -24.85
N ASP A 98 -1.92 -22.36 -24.65
CA ASP A 98 -1.43 -21.01 -24.35
C ASP A 98 -0.95 -20.22 -25.59
N GLU A 99 -0.88 -18.89 -25.49
CA GLU A 99 -0.22 -18.01 -26.46
C GLU A 99 0.84 -17.12 -25.79
N LEU A 100 2.11 -17.30 -26.18
CA LEU A 100 3.26 -16.56 -25.65
C LEU A 100 3.86 -15.67 -26.74
N GLN A 101 4.06 -14.40 -26.42
CA GLN A 101 4.68 -13.40 -27.29
C GLN A 101 5.84 -12.73 -26.52
N GLY A 102 7.10 -12.97 -26.91
CA GLY A 102 8.26 -12.34 -26.28
C GLY A 102 8.24 -10.83 -26.49
N GLY A 103 8.72 -10.37 -27.64
CA GLY A 103 8.64 -8.98 -28.04
C GLY A 103 9.95 -8.46 -28.59
N LEU A 104 10.50 -7.42 -27.96
CA LEU A 104 11.76 -6.78 -28.36
C LEU A 104 12.91 -7.10 -27.39
N GLY A 105 13.63 -8.19 -27.66
CA GLY A 105 14.94 -8.47 -27.08
C GLY A 105 15.27 -9.95 -27.20
N ALA A 106 15.95 -10.55 -26.22
CA ALA A 106 16.33 -11.96 -26.27
C ALA A 106 15.52 -12.75 -25.24
N ASP A 107 14.43 -13.34 -25.71
CA ASP A 107 13.37 -13.88 -24.85
C ASP A 107 13.43 -15.40 -24.71
N VAL A 108 12.81 -15.91 -23.65
CA VAL A 108 12.66 -17.35 -23.41
C VAL A 108 11.18 -17.70 -23.29
N LEU A 109 10.69 -18.54 -24.20
CA LEU A 109 9.30 -18.97 -24.25
C LEU A 109 9.22 -20.47 -23.94
N ILE A 110 8.52 -20.80 -22.85
CA ILE A 110 8.20 -22.16 -22.40
C ILE A 110 6.68 -22.29 -22.49
N GLY A 111 6.15 -23.04 -23.45
CA GLY A 111 4.71 -23.29 -23.54
C GLY A 111 4.21 -24.04 -22.30
N GLY A 112 4.39 -25.36 -22.29
CA GLY A 112 4.14 -26.18 -21.12
C GLY A 112 3.55 -27.53 -21.50
N SER A 113 2.33 -27.79 -21.04
CA SER A 113 1.54 -28.96 -21.44
C SER A 113 0.25 -28.55 -22.12
N GLY A 114 0.07 -28.97 -23.36
CA GLY A 114 -1.15 -28.77 -24.14
C GLY A 114 -0.80 -28.47 -25.59
N ARG A 115 -1.29 -27.35 -26.15
CA ARG A 115 -0.95 -26.96 -27.52
C ARG A 115 -0.75 -25.46 -27.60
N ASP A 116 0.51 -25.08 -27.51
CA ASP A 116 0.87 -23.68 -27.31
C ASP A 116 1.24 -22.98 -28.62
N ARG A 117 1.16 -21.64 -28.61
CA ARG A 117 1.50 -20.79 -29.74
C ARG A 117 2.56 -19.79 -29.32
N LEU A 118 3.79 -20.02 -29.77
CA LEU A 118 4.99 -19.29 -29.35
C LEU A 118 5.45 -18.34 -30.46
N LEU A 119 5.64 -17.07 -30.12
CA LEU A 119 6.10 -16.00 -31.00
C LEU A 119 7.25 -15.25 -30.32
N GLY A 120 8.47 -15.38 -30.83
CA GLY A 120 9.65 -14.75 -30.21
C GLY A 120 9.64 -13.23 -30.40
N GLY A 121 9.47 -12.79 -31.65
CA GLY A 121 9.58 -11.40 -32.04
C GLY A 121 10.98 -11.02 -32.53
N PRO A 122 11.32 -9.72 -32.55
CA PRO A 122 12.65 -9.27 -32.95
C PRO A 122 13.75 -9.46 -31.89
N GLY A 123 14.42 -10.61 -31.90
CA GLY A 123 15.77 -10.72 -31.34
C GLY A 123 16.44 -12.08 -31.47
N ALA A 124 16.75 -12.74 -30.36
CA ALA A 124 17.58 -13.95 -30.35
C ALA A 124 17.01 -14.95 -29.35
N ASP A 125 15.89 -15.56 -29.74
CA ASP A 125 14.94 -16.10 -28.78
C ASP A 125 15.09 -17.60 -28.56
N VAL A 126 14.62 -18.09 -27.41
CA VAL A 126 14.73 -19.49 -27.01
C VAL A 126 13.34 -20.10 -26.84
N PHE A 127 12.95 -20.94 -27.80
CA PHE A 127 11.72 -21.73 -27.72
C PHE A 127 12.02 -23.05 -27.01
N ALA A 128 11.58 -23.19 -25.76
CA ALA A 128 11.79 -24.38 -24.96
C ALA A 128 10.62 -25.37 -25.14
N ILE A 129 10.94 -26.56 -25.66
CA ILE A 129 9.95 -27.60 -25.99
C ILE A 129 10.14 -28.85 -25.13
N ALA A 130 9.01 -29.36 -24.61
CA ALA A 130 8.92 -30.50 -23.73
C ALA A 130 8.21 -31.70 -24.38
N PRO A 131 8.44 -32.94 -23.90
CA PRO A 131 7.71 -34.11 -24.37
C PRO A 131 6.37 -34.30 -23.65
N ASP A 132 5.26 -33.79 -24.21
CA ASP A 132 3.92 -34.26 -23.80
C ASP A 132 3.73 -35.73 -24.22
N ALA A 133 3.56 -36.60 -23.22
CA ALA A 133 3.37 -38.03 -23.39
C ALA A 133 2.07 -38.43 -24.14
N THR A 134 1.18 -37.48 -24.42
CA THR A 134 -0.15 -37.68 -25.05
C THR A 134 -0.26 -37.17 -26.49
N VAL A 135 0.75 -36.48 -27.03
CA VAL A 135 0.69 -35.86 -28.36
C VAL A 135 1.23 -36.80 -29.44
N LEU A 136 0.34 -37.24 -30.34
CA LEU A 136 0.65 -38.11 -31.49
C LEU A 136 0.23 -37.50 -32.85
N THR A 137 -0.28 -36.27 -32.87
CA THR A 137 -0.90 -35.62 -34.05
C THR A 137 -0.48 -34.17 -34.15
N VAL A 138 -0.22 -33.69 -35.38
CA VAL A 138 0.20 -32.31 -35.68
C VAL A 138 -0.75 -31.27 -35.08
N ASP A 139 -2.05 -31.56 -35.04
CA ASP A 139 -3.09 -30.63 -34.56
C ASP A 139 -3.09 -30.39 -33.04
N ARG A 140 -2.21 -31.10 -32.29
CA ARG A 140 -2.00 -31.00 -30.83
C ARG A 140 -0.55 -30.74 -30.43
N ALA A 141 0.33 -30.37 -31.37
CA ALA A 141 1.71 -30.00 -31.08
C ALA A 141 1.88 -28.48 -31.09
N ASP A 142 2.85 -27.98 -30.32
CA ASP A 142 3.14 -26.55 -30.19
C ASP A 142 3.47 -25.91 -31.55
N ARG A 143 3.14 -24.64 -31.71
CA ARG A 143 3.38 -23.86 -32.91
C ARG A 143 4.33 -22.72 -32.64
N ILE A 144 5.52 -22.81 -33.23
CA ILE A 144 6.52 -21.74 -33.23
C ILE A 144 6.33 -20.96 -34.53
N VAL A 145 5.95 -19.68 -34.41
CA VAL A 145 5.30 -18.95 -35.51
C VAL A 145 6.29 -18.14 -36.37
N ASP A 146 7.39 -17.66 -35.78
CA ASP A 146 8.29 -16.67 -36.41
C ASP A 146 9.79 -17.00 -36.35
N PHE A 147 10.15 -18.24 -35.96
CA PHE A 147 11.54 -18.68 -35.78
C PHE A 147 12.48 -18.25 -36.93
N ASN A 148 13.52 -17.51 -36.56
CA ASN A 148 14.45 -16.85 -37.46
C ASN A 148 15.91 -17.15 -37.08
N SER A 149 16.48 -18.16 -37.73
CA SER A 149 17.89 -18.55 -37.56
C SER A 149 18.93 -17.44 -37.81
N LEU A 150 18.56 -16.35 -38.51
CA LEU A 150 19.44 -15.19 -38.75
C LEU A 150 19.38 -14.14 -37.64
N ALA A 151 18.29 -14.09 -36.87
CA ALA A 151 18.14 -13.16 -35.75
C ALA A 151 18.88 -13.67 -34.50
N GLY A 152 18.79 -14.97 -34.27
CA GLY A 152 19.54 -15.66 -33.20
C GLY A 152 18.77 -16.78 -32.54
N ASP A 153 17.63 -17.19 -33.09
CA ASP A 153 16.68 -18.07 -32.41
C ASP A 153 17.19 -19.49 -32.24
N ALA A 154 16.82 -20.13 -31.14
CA ALA A 154 17.22 -21.47 -30.75
C ALA A 154 16.01 -22.29 -30.29
N ILE A 155 16.07 -23.60 -30.55
CA ILE A 155 15.15 -24.57 -29.99
C ILE A 155 15.84 -25.23 -28.79
N ALA A 156 15.30 -25.04 -27.60
CA ALA A 156 15.82 -25.65 -26.38
C ALA A 156 15.05 -26.91 -26.02
N LEU A 157 15.77 -27.99 -25.71
CA LEU A 157 15.18 -29.26 -25.29
C LEU A 157 15.18 -29.41 -23.76
N THR A 158 14.02 -29.72 -23.19
CA THR A 158 13.82 -29.94 -21.75
C THR A 158 13.85 -31.43 -21.36
N ASP A 159 13.69 -31.73 -20.07
CA ASP A 159 13.38 -33.07 -19.53
C ASP A 159 14.34 -34.21 -19.97
N GLY A 160 15.61 -33.88 -20.15
CA GLY A 160 16.65 -34.82 -20.53
C GLY A 160 16.57 -35.28 -21.99
N LEU A 161 15.78 -34.61 -22.84
CA LEU A 161 15.82 -34.80 -24.28
C LEU A 161 17.15 -34.33 -24.87
N THR A 162 17.68 -35.12 -25.79
CA THR A 162 18.91 -34.85 -26.53
C THR A 162 18.61 -34.85 -28.03
N GLY A 163 19.29 -34.00 -28.80
CA GLY A 163 18.96 -33.76 -30.22
C GLY A 163 19.09 -34.99 -31.13
N ASP A 164 19.84 -36.01 -30.71
CA ASP A 164 19.94 -37.29 -31.42
C ASP A 164 18.65 -38.14 -31.36
N ARG A 165 17.77 -37.88 -30.38
CA ARG A 165 16.42 -38.47 -30.27
C ARG A 165 15.39 -37.77 -31.14
N LEU A 166 15.74 -36.65 -31.80
CA LEU A 166 14.85 -35.88 -32.65
C LEU A 166 15.02 -36.17 -34.14
N LEU A 167 13.90 -36.03 -34.84
CA LEU A 167 13.74 -36.11 -36.27
C LEU A 167 13.14 -34.78 -36.73
N VAL A 168 13.87 -34.05 -37.57
CA VAL A 168 13.50 -32.73 -38.09
C VAL A 168 13.05 -32.92 -39.54
N GLU A 169 11.74 -32.80 -39.80
CA GLU A 169 11.11 -33.18 -41.07
C GLU A 169 10.31 -32.04 -41.69
N ALA A 170 10.33 -31.94 -43.02
CA ALA A 170 9.47 -30.98 -43.74
C ALA A 170 8.02 -31.48 -43.79
N SER A 171 7.07 -30.61 -43.47
CA SER A 171 5.63 -30.84 -43.61
C SER A 171 4.98 -29.71 -44.39
N GLY A 172 4.87 -29.88 -45.70
CA GLY A 172 4.36 -28.82 -46.59
C GLY A 172 5.33 -27.64 -46.64
N ASN A 173 4.93 -26.51 -46.04
CA ASN A 173 5.80 -25.34 -45.90
C ASN A 173 6.56 -25.30 -44.57
N ASP A 174 6.18 -26.12 -43.60
CA ASP A 174 6.59 -26.02 -42.21
C ASP A 174 7.64 -27.09 -41.86
N THR A 175 8.24 -26.99 -40.68
CA THR A 175 9.13 -28.02 -40.12
C THR A 175 8.51 -28.66 -38.89
N LEU A 176 8.52 -30.00 -38.81
CA LEU A 176 8.11 -30.76 -37.64
C LEU A 176 9.33 -31.20 -36.84
N LEU A 177 9.25 -31.06 -35.51
CA LEU A 177 10.15 -31.68 -34.55
C LEU A 177 9.47 -32.91 -33.95
N ARG A 178 10.04 -34.09 -34.20
CA ARG A 178 9.43 -35.38 -33.82
C ARG A 178 10.39 -36.26 -33.05
N LEU A 179 9.90 -36.96 -32.02
CA LEU A 179 10.66 -37.98 -31.31
C LEU A 179 10.79 -39.26 -32.13
N ARG A 180 12.01 -39.78 -32.27
CA ARG A 180 12.30 -41.02 -33.01
C ARG A 180 11.72 -42.27 -32.35
N ASP A 181 11.55 -42.26 -31.04
CA ASP A 181 11.25 -43.46 -30.25
C ASP A 181 9.75 -43.83 -30.27
N ASN A 182 8.87 -42.83 -30.36
CA ASN A 182 7.41 -42.99 -30.30
C ASN A 182 6.64 -42.24 -31.40
N ASN A 183 7.33 -41.50 -32.29
CA ASN A 183 6.75 -40.61 -33.31
C ASN A 183 5.90 -39.44 -32.77
N SER A 184 5.94 -39.12 -31.47
CA SER A 184 5.31 -37.92 -30.92
C SER A 184 5.89 -36.66 -31.57
N ILE A 185 5.02 -35.71 -31.93
CA ILE A 185 5.40 -34.43 -32.52
C ILE A 185 5.45 -33.44 -31.36
N LEU A 186 6.61 -32.83 -31.15
CA LEU A 186 6.83 -31.86 -30.07
C LEU A 186 6.37 -30.47 -30.52
N ALA A 187 6.83 -30.04 -31.70
CA ALA A 187 6.50 -28.72 -32.22
C ALA A 187 6.45 -28.68 -33.76
N VAL A 188 5.77 -27.66 -34.26
CA VAL A 188 5.66 -27.24 -35.66
C VAL A 188 6.26 -25.84 -35.77
N LEU A 189 7.29 -25.66 -36.60
CA LEU A 189 7.84 -24.36 -36.95
C LEU A 189 7.21 -23.91 -38.27
N GLU A 190 6.37 -22.87 -38.22
CA GLU A 190 5.57 -22.42 -39.36
C GLU A 190 6.43 -21.73 -40.42
N GLY A 191 6.32 -22.13 -41.69
CA GLY A 191 7.06 -21.55 -42.83
C GLY A 191 8.57 -21.85 -42.89
N VAL A 192 9.20 -22.28 -41.79
CA VAL A 192 10.64 -22.57 -41.67
C VAL A 192 11.03 -23.87 -42.40
N LYS A 193 12.21 -23.91 -43.04
CA LYS A 193 12.75 -25.15 -43.63
C LYS A 193 13.67 -25.90 -42.66
N PRO A 194 13.72 -27.26 -42.71
CA PRO A 194 14.51 -28.06 -41.75
C PRO A 194 15.99 -27.70 -41.67
N ALA A 195 16.58 -27.19 -42.76
CA ALA A 195 17.97 -26.76 -42.82
C ALA A 195 18.28 -25.53 -41.95
N GLU A 196 17.27 -24.72 -41.60
CA GLU A 196 17.40 -23.51 -40.77
C GLU A 196 17.39 -23.85 -39.27
N VAL A 197 16.90 -25.04 -38.90
CA VAL A 197 16.70 -25.49 -37.51
C VAL A 197 17.88 -26.31 -37.00
N GLY A 198 18.57 -27.04 -37.88
CA GLY A 198 19.49 -28.14 -37.51
C GLY A 198 20.55 -27.78 -36.46
N ASP A 199 21.34 -26.72 -36.70
CA ASP A 199 22.41 -26.28 -35.79
C ASP A 199 21.91 -25.37 -34.65
N ARG A 200 20.57 -25.20 -34.53
CA ARG A 200 19.90 -24.33 -33.56
C ARG A 200 19.17 -25.11 -32.46
N ILE A 201 19.17 -26.45 -32.52
CA ILE A 201 18.68 -27.31 -31.44
C ILE A 201 19.78 -27.44 -30.38
N VAL A 202 19.51 -26.97 -29.17
CA VAL A 202 20.46 -26.92 -28.05
C VAL A 202 19.85 -27.54 -26.78
N PRO A 203 20.67 -28.10 -25.86
CA PRO A 203 20.21 -28.41 -24.52
C PRO A 203 19.75 -27.12 -23.81
N LEU A 204 18.65 -27.15 -23.05
CA LEU A 204 18.16 -25.97 -22.31
C LEU A 204 19.26 -25.30 -21.46
N ALA A 205 20.12 -26.08 -20.80
CA ALA A 205 21.23 -25.58 -20.01
C ALA A 205 22.34 -24.84 -20.81
N ALA A 206 22.38 -25.00 -22.14
CA ALA A 206 23.26 -24.24 -23.02
C ALA A 206 22.60 -22.95 -23.55
N ALA A 207 21.27 -22.87 -23.49
CA ALA A 207 20.48 -21.69 -23.88
C ALA A 207 20.29 -20.70 -22.71
N LEU A 208 19.96 -21.21 -21.51
CA LEU A 208 19.59 -20.40 -20.33
C LEU A 208 20.80 -19.99 -19.47
N ASN A 209 21.82 -19.38 -20.06
CA ASN A 209 23.09 -19.15 -19.34
C ASN A 209 23.08 -17.93 -18.36
N ASN A 210 21.89 -17.53 -17.89
CA ASN A 210 21.66 -16.67 -16.73
C ASN A 210 20.27 -16.99 -16.11
N THR A 211 20.20 -16.98 -14.77
CA THR A 211 19.01 -17.09 -13.90
C THR A 211 18.20 -18.41 -13.91
N GLU A 212 17.54 -18.71 -12.77
CA GLU A 212 16.56 -19.80 -12.51
C GLU A 212 17.00 -21.30 -12.51
N ALA A 213 18.12 -21.70 -13.13
CA ALA A 213 18.46 -23.14 -13.33
C ALA A 213 18.88 -23.98 -12.07
N GLY A 214 18.44 -23.62 -10.87
CA GLY A 214 18.82 -24.28 -9.61
C GLY A 214 17.89 -25.40 -9.12
N ALA A 215 16.60 -25.36 -9.48
CA ALA A 215 15.60 -26.28 -8.93
C ALA A 215 15.65 -27.68 -9.57
N ARG A 216 15.55 -28.72 -8.74
CA ARG A 216 15.50 -30.12 -9.20
C ARG A 216 14.06 -30.61 -9.27
N ASN A 217 13.71 -31.42 -10.26
CA ASN A 217 12.34 -31.95 -10.34
C ASN A 217 12.13 -33.11 -9.34
N LEU A 218 11.16 -32.95 -8.43
CA LEU A 218 10.46 -34.08 -7.83
C LEU A 218 9.34 -34.44 -8.79
N THR A 219 9.56 -35.44 -9.65
CA THR A 219 8.57 -35.90 -10.65
C THR A 219 8.40 -37.41 -10.59
N GLY A 220 7.16 -37.86 -10.77
CA GLY A 220 6.76 -39.27 -10.67
C GLY A 220 5.24 -39.42 -10.62
N GLU A 221 4.75 -40.61 -11.02
CA GLU A 221 3.35 -40.99 -10.87
C GLU A 221 2.95 -41.15 -9.38
N ILE A 222 1.73 -41.62 -9.11
CA ILE A 222 1.27 -41.95 -7.74
C ILE A 222 2.23 -43.00 -7.14
N GLY A 223 2.93 -42.64 -6.06
CA GLY A 223 3.97 -43.49 -5.49
C GLY A 223 4.99 -42.70 -4.66
N GLU A 224 6.07 -43.39 -4.30
CA GLU A 224 7.19 -42.85 -3.52
C GLU A 224 8.31 -42.38 -4.45
N THR A 225 8.73 -41.13 -4.31
CA THR A 225 9.89 -40.53 -4.97
C THR A 225 10.93 -40.17 -3.91
N GLN A 226 12.13 -40.75 -3.99
CA GLN A 226 13.26 -40.39 -3.12
C GLN A 226 14.34 -39.67 -3.92
N VAL A 227 14.84 -38.55 -3.40
CA VAL A 227 15.95 -37.81 -3.99
C VAL A 227 17.02 -37.51 -2.95
N THR A 228 18.28 -37.63 -3.38
CA THR A 228 19.44 -37.39 -2.52
C THR A 228 20.02 -36.00 -2.78
N GLY A 229 20.45 -35.32 -1.72
CA GLY A 229 21.04 -33.99 -1.80
C GLY A 229 22.18 -33.80 -0.82
N SER A 230 22.85 -32.66 -0.89
CA SER A 230 24.03 -32.35 -0.07
C SER A 230 24.23 -30.86 0.07
N LEU A 231 24.19 -30.36 1.31
CA LEU A 231 24.40 -28.96 1.65
C LEU A 231 25.82 -28.76 2.16
N GLY A 232 26.61 -27.94 1.44
CA GLY A 232 28.06 -27.80 1.65
C GLY A 232 28.49 -26.57 2.46
N SER A 233 27.55 -25.72 2.89
CA SER A 233 27.80 -24.48 3.63
C SER A 233 26.52 -23.99 4.29
N ALA A 234 26.64 -23.29 5.43
CA ALA A 234 25.53 -22.58 6.04
C ALA A 234 24.85 -21.62 5.04
N ASN A 235 23.54 -21.43 5.20
CA ASN A 235 22.65 -20.68 4.31
C ASN A 235 22.55 -21.23 2.87
N ARG A 236 23.09 -22.43 2.58
CA ARG A 236 22.77 -23.12 1.33
C ARG A 236 21.38 -23.74 1.43
N GLN A 237 20.62 -23.63 0.35
CA GLN A 237 19.36 -24.33 0.13
C GLN A 237 19.43 -25.14 -1.16
N ASP A 238 18.77 -26.29 -1.16
CA ASP A 238 18.38 -27.01 -2.36
C ASP A 238 16.85 -26.86 -2.51
N ILE A 239 16.41 -26.62 -3.75
CA ILE A 239 15.01 -26.37 -4.09
C ILE A 239 14.54 -27.46 -5.05
N TYR A 240 13.33 -27.94 -4.84
CA TYR A 240 12.70 -28.96 -5.66
C TYR A 240 11.36 -28.49 -6.22
N ARG A 241 11.11 -28.69 -7.51
CA ARG A 241 9.83 -28.38 -8.15
C ARG A 241 8.90 -29.58 -8.06
N LEU A 242 7.64 -29.32 -7.72
CA LEU A 242 6.56 -30.28 -7.55
C LEU A 242 5.36 -29.84 -8.41
N GLU A 243 5.21 -30.45 -9.58
CA GLU A 243 4.02 -30.26 -10.43
C GLU A 243 2.96 -31.30 -10.12
N LEU A 244 1.71 -30.83 -10.00
CA LEU A 244 0.52 -31.64 -9.75
C LEU A 244 -0.53 -31.38 -10.85
N ASP A 245 -0.80 -32.41 -11.65
CA ASP A 245 -1.81 -32.46 -12.71
C ASP A 245 -3.25 -32.57 -12.17
N ARG A 246 -3.39 -32.93 -10.89
CA ARG A 246 -4.66 -33.21 -10.22
C ARG A 246 -4.52 -33.14 -8.69
N PRO A 247 -5.63 -33.08 -7.94
CA PRO A 247 -5.60 -33.07 -6.48
C PRO A 247 -4.81 -34.26 -5.90
N THR A 248 -3.78 -33.97 -5.11
CA THR A 248 -2.80 -34.95 -4.65
C THR A 248 -2.49 -34.72 -3.18
N THR A 249 -2.58 -35.79 -2.38
CA THR A 249 -2.06 -35.81 -1.02
C THR A 249 -0.56 -36.11 -1.06
N VAL A 250 0.20 -35.22 -0.43
CA VAL A 250 1.66 -35.16 -0.43
C VAL A 250 2.15 -35.38 1.00
N ASP A 251 2.98 -36.39 1.19
CA ASP A 251 3.78 -36.56 2.41
C ASP A 251 5.23 -36.22 2.06
N LEU A 252 5.83 -35.25 2.77
CA LEU A 252 7.24 -34.88 2.60
C LEU A 252 8.00 -35.17 3.88
N SER A 253 9.05 -35.98 3.77
CA SER A 253 9.97 -36.25 4.89
C SER A 253 11.41 -36.12 4.47
N LEU A 254 12.19 -35.42 5.29
CA LEU A 254 13.63 -35.30 5.20
C LEU A 254 14.26 -36.29 6.20
N ASN A 255 15.28 -37.03 5.78
CA ASN A 255 15.93 -38.05 6.60
C ASN A 255 17.45 -38.06 6.40
N GLY A 256 18.17 -38.59 7.39
CA GLY A 256 19.54 -39.11 7.20
C GLY A 256 20.66 -38.07 7.18
N TRP A 257 20.40 -36.83 7.61
CA TRP A 257 21.46 -35.87 7.86
C TRP A 257 22.32 -36.26 9.08
N GLN A 258 23.56 -35.78 9.11
CA GLN A 258 24.50 -36.03 10.19
C GLN A 258 25.19 -34.72 10.61
N ASN A 259 25.36 -34.56 11.92
CA ASN A 259 25.87 -33.38 12.66
C ASN A 259 24.81 -32.30 12.95
N ALA A 260 25.05 -31.57 14.04
CA ALA A 260 24.11 -30.60 14.66
C ALA A 260 24.09 -29.25 13.93
N ALA A 261 23.61 -29.26 12.69
CA ALA A 261 23.04 -28.08 12.05
C ALA A 261 21.53 -28.33 11.95
N ASP A 262 20.74 -27.35 12.40
CA ASP A 262 19.30 -27.39 12.19
C ASP A 262 19.05 -27.29 10.67
N VAL A 263 18.22 -28.18 10.13
CA VAL A 263 17.74 -28.09 8.75
C VAL A 263 16.29 -27.61 8.82
N ASP A 264 15.79 -27.03 7.73
CA ASP A 264 14.40 -26.62 7.61
C ASP A 264 13.82 -27.21 6.32
N LEU A 265 12.64 -27.83 6.46
CA LEU A 265 11.85 -28.40 5.37
C LEU A 265 10.54 -27.61 5.26
N ALA A 266 10.39 -26.90 4.15
CA ALA A 266 9.18 -26.12 3.83
C ALA A 266 8.59 -26.53 2.49
N LEU A 267 7.26 -26.55 2.41
CA LEU A 267 6.50 -26.57 1.17
C LEU A 267 5.95 -25.16 0.91
N LEU A 268 6.27 -24.65 -0.27
CA LEU A 268 5.95 -23.31 -0.74
C LEU A 268 5.03 -23.43 -1.96
N GLN A 269 4.19 -22.42 -2.17
CA GLN A 269 3.47 -22.29 -3.44
C GLN A 269 4.40 -21.72 -4.52
N ASP A 270 5.22 -20.74 -4.15
CA ASP A 270 6.08 -19.96 -5.05
C ASP A 270 7.54 -19.86 -4.54
N LEU A 271 8.40 -19.18 -5.32
CA LEU A 271 9.78 -18.83 -4.94
C LEU A 271 10.02 -17.33 -5.14
N ASN A 272 10.79 -16.72 -4.23
CA ASN A 272 11.41 -15.43 -4.49
C ASN A 272 12.70 -15.58 -5.33
N ARG A 273 13.18 -14.47 -5.89
CA ARG A 273 14.37 -14.38 -6.77
C ARG A 273 15.66 -14.97 -6.18
N ASP A 274 15.76 -15.06 -4.85
CA ASP A 274 16.93 -15.60 -4.14
C ASP A 274 16.67 -17.02 -3.57
N GLY A 275 15.45 -17.55 -3.72
CA GLY A 275 14.99 -18.84 -3.23
C GLY A 275 14.68 -18.92 -1.72
N ASP A 276 14.70 -17.80 -1.00
CA ASP A 276 14.44 -17.74 0.44
C ASP A 276 12.93 -17.52 0.77
N LEU A 277 12.57 -17.60 2.04
CA LEU A 277 11.27 -17.22 2.57
C LEU A 277 11.18 -15.71 2.77
N GLY A 278 10.07 -15.10 2.36
CA GLY A 278 9.37 -14.23 3.31
C GLY A 278 8.73 -15.14 4.35
N GLU A 279 8.87 -14.84 5.66
CA GLU A 279 8.56 -15.80 6.74
C GLU A 279 7.07 -16.25 6.76
N ASP A 280 6.19 -15.56 6.03
CA ASP A 280 4.74 -15.77 5.99
C ASP A 280 4.23 -16.64 4.80
N GLU A 281 5.09 -17.05 3.85
CA GLU A 281 4.65 -17.64 2.56
C GLU A 281 4.62 -19.19 2.50
N ALA A 282 5.04 -19.89 3.56
CA ALA A 282 5.00 -21.35 3.57
C ALA A 282 3.55 -21.89 3.64
N ILE A 283 3.22 -22.87 2.79
CA ILE A 283 1.97 -23.64 2.90
C ILE A 283 2.04 -24.55 4.13
N ALA A 284 3.22 -25.14 4.36
CA ALA A 284 3.54 -25.88 5.58
C ALA A 284 5.07 -25.91 5.80
N SER A 285 5.48 -25.85 7.07
CA SER A 285 6.84 -26.06 7.55
C SER A 285 6.89 -27.25 8.53
N SER A 286 8.09 -27.79 8.77
CA SER A 286 8.27 -28.89 9.73
C SER A 286 8.14 -28.40 11.19
N GLU A 287 7.55 -29.23 12.07
CA GLU A 287 7.69 -29.02 13.52
C GLU A 287 9.13 -29.35 13.92
N GLN A 288 9.87 -28.38 14.49
CA GLN A 288 11.24 -28.61 14.97
C GLN A 288 11.29 -29.80 15.94
N THR A 289 12.00 -30.85 15.55
CA THR A 289 12.24 -32.02 16.41
C THR A 289 13.72 -32.34 16.43
N ASN A 290 14.28 -32.58 17.63
CA ASN A 290 15.69 -32.87 17.86
C ASN A 290 16.09 -34.31 17.42
N SER A 291 15.55 -34.78 16.30
CA SER A 291 15.71 -36.12 15.72
C SER A 291 16.29 -36.02 14.32
N ASN A 292 16.96 -37.09 13.83
CA ASN A 292 17.57 -37.15 12.49
C ASN A 292 16.53 -37.32 11.34
N SER A 293 15.33 -36.77 11.53
CA SER A 293 14.16 -36.91 10.66
C SER A 293 13.19 -35.76 10.90
N GLU A 294 12.77 -35.11 9.82
CA GLU A 294 11.77 -34.03 9.81
C GLU A 294 10.68 -34.40 8.80
N ALA A 295 9.45 -33.98 9.06
CA ALA A 295 8.35 -34.22 8.14
C ALA A 295 7.36 -33.07 8.15
N ILE A 296 6.89 -32.71 6.96
CA ILE A 296 5.64 -31.99 6.80
C ILE A 296 4.52 -33.02 6.91
N ARG A 297 3.49 -32.73 7.72
CA ARG A 297 2.30 -33.59 7.88
C ARG A 297 1.62 -33.80 6.52
N SER A 298 0.97 -34.95 6.32
CA SER A 298 0.20 -35.25 5.10
C SER A 298 -0.70 -34.08 4.69
N LEU A 299 -0.43 -33.49 3.52
CA LEU A 299 -1.12 -32.31 3.04
C LEU A 299 -1.80 -32.60 1.71
N THR A 300 -3.08 -32.27 1.59
CA THR A 300 -3.80 -32.37 0.30
C THR A 300 -3.68 -31.05 -0.45
N LEU A 301 -3.09 -31.12 -1.63
CA LEU A 301 -2.87 -30.00 -2.54
C LEU A 301 -3.84 -30.06 -3.72
N THR A 302 -4.23 -28.89 -4.24
CA THR A 302 -4.94 -28.75 -5.51
C THR A 302 -3.97 -29.05 -6.68
N PRO A 303 -4.43 -29.15 -7.93
CA PRO A 303 -3.53 -29.04 -9.08
C PRO A 303 -2.72 -27.73 -9.01
N GLY A 304 -1.62 -27.67 -9.74
CA GLY A 304 -0.73 -26.52 -9.80
C GLY A 304 0.74 -26.88 -9.58
N GLN A 305 1.58 -25.85 -9.61
CA GLN A 305 3.01 -25.94 -9.32
C GLN A 305 3.26 -25.58 -7.85
N TYR A 306 4.20 -26.28 -7.23
CA TYR A 306 4.64 -26.08 -5.85
C TYR A 306 6.15 -26.25 -5.75
N PHE A 307 6.76 -25.79 -4.65
CA PHE A 307 8.18 -25.94 -4.41
C PHE A 307 8.47 -26.52 -3.02
N VAL A 308 9.38 -27.48 -2.94
CA VAL A 308 9.89 -28.03 -1.68
C VAL A 308 11.29 -27.50 -1.46
N ARG A 309 11.51 -26.82 -0.34
CA ARG A 309 12.80 -26.23 0.02
C ARG A 309 13.44 -27.00 1.18
N VAL A 310 14.73 -27.30 1.04
CA VAL A 310 15.57 -27.85 2.10
C VAL A 310 16.70 -26.85 2.37
N LYS A 311 16.69 -26.19 3.54
CA LYS A 311 17.65 -25.12 3.89
C LYS A 311 18.48 -25.49 5.13
N GLN A 312 19.80 -25.32 5.06
CA GLN A 312 20.67 -25.48 6.24
C GLN A 312 20.70 -24.17 7.04
N GLN A 313 20.13 -24.19 8.25
CA GLN A 313 20.15 -23.05 9.15
C GLN A 313 21.57 -22.83 9.74
N PRO A 314 21.94 -21.58 10.08
CA PRO A 314 23.14 -21.33 10.87
C PRO A 314 22.94 -21.90 12.28
N ALA A 315 23.96 -22.60 12.80
CA ALA A 315 23.92 -23.17 14.14
C ALA A 315 23.68 -22.08 15.19
N THR A 316 22.48 -22.07 15.79
CA THR A 316 22.18 -21.22 16.94
C THR A 316 23.08 -21.62 18.12
N GLN A 317 23.51 -20.65 18.93
CA GLN A 317 24.45 -20.92 20.01
C GLN A 317 23.83 -21.77 21.12
N ILE A 318 23.99 -23.10 21.03
CA ILE A 318 23.83 -24.00 22.17
C ILE A 318 25.01 -23.74 23.12
N THR A 319 24.88 -22.79 24.05
CA THR A 319 24.92 -23.05 25.50
C THR A 319 24.74 -21.78 26.32
N SER A 320 23.84 -21.85 27.29
CA SER A 320 23.90 -21.05 28.50
C SER A 320 25.25 -21.25 29.21
N ASN A 321 25.84 -20.17 29.73
CA ASN A 321 27.02 -20.16 30.61
C ASN A 321 28.40 -20.56 30.01
N SER A 322 28.91 -19.79 29.05
CA SER A 322 30.37 -19.54 29.00
C SER A 322 30.70 -18.15 28.40
N ILE A 323 31.64 -17.44 29.03
CA ILE A 323 32.07 -16.10 28.59
C ILE A 323 33.06 -16.26 27.44
N LEU A 324 32.69 -15.82 26.24
CA LEU A 324 33.62 -15.67 25.12
C LEU A 324 34.21 -14.25 25.13
N GLN A 325 35.54 -14.16 25.04
CA GLN A 325 36.24 -12.88 24.88
C GLN A 325 36.20 -12.43 23.41
N GLN A 326 36.13 -11.12 23.16
CA GLN A 326 36.32 -10.55 21.82
C GLN A 326 37.71 -10.89 21.29
N GLY A 327 37.80 -11.62 20.17
CA GLY A 327 39.07 -11.90 19.51
C GLY A 327 38.95 -12.81 18.29
N ASP A 328 38.31 -13.98 18.44
CA ASP A 328 38.28 -15.00 17.40
C ASP A 328 36.96 -14.99 16.62
N GLN A 329 37.06 -14.76 15.31
CA GLN A 329 36.03 -15.16 14.34
C GLN A 329 36.23 -16.67 14.06
N PRO A 330 35.28 -17.55 14.42
CA PRO A 330 35.40 -18.96 14.08
C PRO A 330 35.21 -19.13 12.57
N SER A 331 36.27 -19.53 11.86
CA SER A 331 36.16 -20.06 10.51
C SER A 331 35.50 -21.44 10.56
N ALA A 332 34.18 -21.46 10.75
CA ALA A 332 33.39 -22.67 10.80
C ALA A 332 33.30 -23.30 9.41
N THR A 333 34.23 -24.19 9.07
CA THR A 333 34.03 -25.14 7.97
C THR A 333 32.91 -26.10 8.34
N PHE A 334 31.70 -25.82 7.88
CA PHE A 334 30.56 -26.72 7.99
C PHE A 334 30.86 -28.01 7.20
N PRO A 335 30.80 -29.20 7.82
CA PRO A 335 30.89 -30.45 7.07
C PRO A 335 29.67 -30.60 6.17
N ALA A 336 29.87 -31.13 4.96
CA ALA A 336 28.78 -31.29 4.00
C ALA A 336 27.71 -32.25 4.55
N ALA A 337 26.48 -31.75 4.71
CA ALA A 337 25.34 -32.50 5.20
C ALA A 337 24.60 -33.15 4.03
N THR A 338 24.76 -34.46 3.84
CA THR A 338 23.96 -35.25 2.91
C THR A 338 22.58 -35.54 3.49
N TYR A 339 21.53 -35.44 2.69
CA TYR A 339 20.15 -35.75 3.11
C TYR A 339 19.41 -36.63 2.10
N GLN A 340 18.31 -37.22 2.54
CA GLN A 340 17.32 -37.94 1.74
C GLN A 340 15.99 -37.20 1.84
N LEU A 341 15.52 -36.62 0.75
CA LEU A 341 14.17 -36.07 0.65
C LEU A 341 13.25 -37.14 0.05
N THR A 342 12.18 -37.48 0.77
CA THR A 342 11.18 -38.45 0.35
C THR A 342 9.85 -37.73 0.14
N LEU A 343 9.26 -37.92 -1.03
CA LEU A 343 7.93 -37.46 -1.41
C LEU A 343 7.04 -38.68 -1.66
N ASN A 344 5.99 -38.87 -0.86
CA ASN A 344 4.94 -39.82 -1.18
C ASN A 344 3.74 -39.08 -1.78
N ARG A 345 3.35 -39.46 -2.99
CA ARG A 345 2.14 -38.97 -3.68
C ARG A 345 1.04 -40.01 -3.57
N ARG A 346 -0.14 -39.58 -3.14
CA ARG A 346 -1.37 -40.37 -3.17
C ARG A 346 -2.47 -39.54 -3.82
N SER A 347 -3.29 -40.13 -4.68
CA SER A 347 -4.47 -39.43 -5.20
C SER A 347 -5.32 -38.95 -4.03
N ALA A 348 -5.63 -37.66 -3.98
CA ALA A 348 -6.61 -37.15 -3.04
C ALA A 348 -7.98 -37.77 -3.36
N SER A 349 -8.82 -38.02 -2.36
CA SER A 349 -10.22 -38.31 -2.66
C SER A 349 -10.92 -37.04 -3.13
N GLU A 350 -12.05 -37.19 -3.83
CA GLU A 350 -12.89 -36.08 -4.26
C GLU A 350 -13.34 -35.21 -3.07
N ALA A 351 -13.52 -35.82 -1.89
CA ALA A 351 -13.80 -35.11 -0.64
C ALA A 351 -12.59 -34.31 -0.12
N ASP A 352 -11.38 -34.87 -0.17
CA ASP A 352 -10.16 -34.18 0.28
C ASP A 352 -9.83 -32.99 -0.65
N ALA A 353 -10.02 -33.17 -1.96
CA ALA A 353 -9.87 -32.11 -2.97
C ALA A 353 -10.88 -30.97 -2.75
N THR A 354 -12.15 -31.32 -2.48
CA THR A 354 -13.22 -30.36 -2.18
C THR A 354 -12.93 -29.61 -0.88
N ALA A 355 -12.42 -30.29 0.15
CA ALA A 355 -12.05 -29.68 1.42
C ALA A 355 -10.87 -28.70 1.26
N ALA A 356 -9.81 -29.10 0.53
CA ALA A 356 -8.66 -28.24 0.26
C ALA A 356 -9.06 -26.97 -0.51
N LYS A 357 -9.91 -27.10 -1.54
CA LYS A 357 -10.47 -25.93 -2.25
C LYS A 357 -11.28 -25.05 -1.30
N THR A 358 -12.22 -25.63 -0.54
CA THR A 358 -13.07 -24.87 0.41
C THR A 358 -12.22 -24.10 1.44
N GLN A 359 -11.09 -24.66 1.86
CA GLN A 359 -10.15 -24.00 2.76
C GLN A 359 -9.43 -22.81 2.11
N ARG A 360 -8.97 -22.94 0.85
CA ARG A 360 -8.39 -21.83 0.07
C ARG A 360 -9.42 -20.71 -0.12
N ASP A 361 -10.60 -21.03 -0.63
CA ASP A 361 -11.71 -20.09 -0.88
C ASP A 361 -12.07 -19.32 0.42
N SER A 362 -12.08 -20.02 1.57
CA SER A 362 -12.35 -19.42 2.89
C SER A 362 -11.23 -18.53 3.41
N GLU A 363 -9.96 -18.85 3.15
CA GLU A 363 -8.82 -17.98 3.52
C GLU A 363 -8.91 -16.66 2.74
N MET A 364 -9.19 -16.76 1.44
CA MET A 364 -9.23 -15.58 0.60
C MET A 364 -10.43 -14.69 0.88
N GLN A 365 -11.60 -15.26 1.17
CA GLN A 365 -12.76 -14.47 1.60
C GLN A 365 -12.44 -13.65 2.86
N ALA A 366 -11.64 -14.22 3.79
CA ALA A 366 -11.15 -13.52 4.95
C ALA A 366 -10.09 -12.45 4.59
N PHE A 367 -9.16 -12.73 3.68
CA PHE A 367 -8.17 -11.75 3.21
C PHE A 367 -8.83 -10.52 2.57
N ALA A 368 -9.70 -10.73 1.58
CA ALA A 368 -10.42 -9.67 0.90
C ALA A 368 -11.32 -8.87 1.85
N THR A 369 -11.92 -9.52 2.86
CA THR A 369 -12.74 -8.84 3.87
C THR A 369 -11.89 -8.10 4.91
N GLY A 370 -10.74 -8.64 5.28
CA GLY A 370 -9.74 -8.00 6.13
C GLY A 370 -9.25 -6.69 5.54
N ILE A 371 -8.91 -6.65 4.24
CA ILE A 371 -8.49 -5.41 3.56
C ILE A 371 -9.59 -4.35 3.63
N LYS A 372 -10.85 -4.72 3.33
CA LYS A 372 -12.01 -3.80 3.46
C LYS A 372 -12.13 -3.26 4.88
N ALA A 373 -12.10 -4.14 5.88
CA ALA A 373 -12.23 -3.78 7.29
C ALA A 373 -11.06 -2.91 7.77
N TYR A 374 -9.82 -3.18 7.32
CA TYR A 374 -8.65 -2.38 7.67
C TYR A 374 -8.73 -0.98 7.06
N VAL A 375 -8.94 -0.86 5.75
CA VAL A 375 -9.05 0.44 5.07
C VAL A 375 -10.19 1.29 5.64
N TYR A 376 -11.35 0.67 5.91
CA TYR A 376 -12.50 1.34 6.53
C TYR A 376 -12.25 1.74 7.98
N GLY A 377 -11.66 0.85 8.77
CA GLY A 377 -11.45 1.02 10.21
C GLY A 377 -10.25 1.88 10.58
N TYR A 378 -9.27 2.01 9.69
CA TYR A 378 -8.01 2.71 9.93
C TYR A 378 -8.21 4.15 10.48
N PRO A 379 -9.10 5.01 9.90
CA PRO A 379 -9.41 6.32 10.46
C PRO A 379 -9.87 6.27 11.93
N LEU A 380 -10.76 5.35 12.29
CA LEU A 380 -11.33 5.25 13.63
C LEU A 380 -10.32 4.72 14.66
N VAL A 381 -9.55 3.70 14.28
CA VAL A 381 -8.46 3.14 15.10
C VAL A 381 -7.35 4.18 15.30
N LEU A 382 -7.01 4.95 14.26
CA LEU A 382 -6.04 6.05 14.35
C LEU A 382 -6.56 7.21 15.19
N MET A 383 -7.83 7.60 15.06
CA MET A 383 -8.45 8.66 15.88
C MET A 383 -8.44 8.30 17.37
N ALA A 384 -8.83 7.08 17.74
CA ALA A 384 -8.78 6.61 19.12
C ALA A 384 -7.33 6.58 19.66
N THR A 385 -6.38 6.02 18.89
CA THR A 385 -4.97 5.97 19.29
C THR A 385 -4.33 7.36 19.39
N THR A 386 -4.74 8.30 18.53
CA THR A 386 -4.30 9.70 18.60
C THR A 386 -4.91 10.43 19.80
N GLN A 387 -6.18 10.16 20.15
CA GLN A 387 -6.78 10.64 21.40
C GLN A 387 -6.03 10.13 22.62
N GLU A 388 -5.77 8.82 22.70
CA GLU A 388 -5.04 8.18 23.80
C GLU A 388 -3.69 8.88 24.03
N VAL A 389 -2.89 9.08 22.98
CA VAL A 389 -1.59 9.77 23.06
C VAL A 389 -1.72 11.27 23.37
N SER A 390 -2.71 11.95 22.77
CA SER A 390 -2.90 13.40 22.93
C SER A 390 -3.48 13.80 24.28
N THR A 391 -4.21 12.89 24.93
CA THR A 391 -4.85 13.12 26.24
C THR A 391 -4.11 12.47 27.40
N ALA A 392 -3.05 11.69 27.15
CA ALA A 392 -2.11 11.17 28.13
C ALA A 392 -1.19 12.26 28.75
N VAL A 393 -1.70 13.46 28.95
CA VAL A 393 -1.07 14.55 29.68
C VAL A 393 -1.91 14.93 30.89
N PRO A 394 -1.29 15.38 31.99
CA PRO A 394 -2.01 15.66 33.23
C PRO A 394 -2.73 17.01 33.30
N ALA A 395 -2.43 17.90 32.36
CA ALA A 395 -2.96 19.25 32.21
C ALA A 395 -2.55 19.77 30.81
N PRO A 396 -3.16 20.87 30.30
CA PRO A 396 -2.77 21.47 29.04
C PRO A 396 -1.28 21.85 28.99
N ASP A 397 -0.54 21.35 28.00
CA ASP A 397 0.92 21.51 27.90
C ASP A 397 1.37 22.78 27.15
N GLY A 398 0.42 23.52 26.56
CA GLY A 398 0.67 24.71 25.74
C GLY A 398 1.24 24.42 24.34
N ALA A 399 1.49 23.16 24.01
CA ALA A 399 2.02 22.67 22.74
C ALA A 399 0.99 21.90 21.90
N GLY A 400 -0.21 21.65 22.44
CA GLY A 400 -1.34 21.07 21.70
C GLY A 400 -1.96 19.83 22.35
N ARG A 401 -1.50 19.42 23.54
CA ARG A 401 -2.11 18.34 24.32
C ARG A 401 -2.76 18.86 25.59
N ALA A 402 -3.86 18.24 25.97
CA ALA A 402 -4.62 18.48 27.20
C ALA A 402 -5.40 17.21 27.56
N PRO A 403 -5.84 17.04 28.83
CA PRO A 403 -6.73 15.94 29.18
C PRO A 403 -8.04 15.98 28.39
N ILE A 404 -8.79 14.88 28.45
CA ILE A 404 -10.08 14.75 27.78
C ILE A 404 -11.08 15.81 28.26
N ASN A 405 -11.89 16.36 27.34
CA ASN A 405 -12.85 17.44 27.54
C ASN A 405 -12.21 18.80 27.93
N GLU A 406 -10.92 19.03 27.65
CA GLU A 406 -10.22 20.30 27.86
C GLU A 406 -9.60 20.86 26.57
N PHE A 407 -9.41 22.18 26.53
CA PHE A 407 -8.68 22.84 25.46
C PHE A 407 -7.16 22.85 25.72
N ALA A 408 -6.41 22.32 24.75
CA ALA A 408 -5.01 22.65 24.56
C ALA A 408 -4.88 23.85 23.62
N HIS A 409 -4.36 24.96 24.13
CA HIS A 409 -4.11 26.16 23.35
C HIS A 409 -2.64 26.24 22.94
N VAL A 410 -2.37 26.17 21.64
CA VAL A 410 -1.03 26.47 21.09
C VAL A 410 -0.84 27.98 21.18
N ARG A 411 0.23 28.42 21.86
CA ARG A 411 0.42 29.84 22.24
C ARG A 411 1.37 30.64 21.36
N GLN A 412 2.12 29.97 20.48
CA GLN A 412 3.10 30.58 19.60
C GLN A 412 3.08 29.86 18.25
N PHE A 413 3.56 30.53 17.20
CA PHE A 413 3.80 29.85 15.93
C PHE A 413 5.01 28.92 16.03
N PRO A 414 5.00 27.79 15.32
CA PRO A 414 6.19 26.98 15.13
C PRO A 414 7.27 27.80 14.41
N ASN A 415 8.52 27.41 14.64
CA ASN A 415 9.70 28.04 14.06
C ASN A 415 10.60 26.95 13.41
N PRO A 416 11.69 27.29 12.71
CA PRO A 416 12.55 26.32 12.02
C PRO A 416 13.15 25.19 12.87
N SER A 417 13.18 25.32 14.20
CA SER A 417 13.59 24.23 15.11
C SER A 417 12.47 23.25 15.46
N PHE A 418 11.22 23.54 15.09
CA PHE A 418 10.07 22.66 15.28
C PHE A 418 10.03 21.63 14.14
N LYS A 419 10.01 20.33 14.50
CA LYS A 419 10.14 19.21 13.57
C LYS A 419 9.05 18.15 13.73
N ASP A 420 8.11 18.36 14.66
CA ASP A 420 7.12 17.36 15.06
C ASP A 420 5.96 17.22 14.06
N VAL A 421 5.74 18.22 13.21
CA VAL A 421 4.70 18.23 12.16
C VAL A 421 5.24 18.88 10.89
N VAL A 422 5.03 18.21 9.74
CA VAL A 422 5.36 18.72 8.40
C VAL A 422 4.33 19.74 7.90
N ALA A 423 4.77 20.65 7.04
CA ALA A 423 4.02 21.80 6.51
C ALA A 423 3.24 22.62 7.56
N PRO A 424 3.84 22.97 8.72
CA PRO A 424 3.12 23.55 9.84
C PRO A 424 2.55 24.95 9.53
N ASN A 425 1.39 25.25 10.09
CA ASN A 425 0.67 26.49 9.84
C ASN A 425 1.22 27.69 10.65
N VAL A 426 1.32 28.85 9.99
CA VAL A 426 1.80 30.12 10.56
C VAL A 426 0.79 31.28 10.43
N ASP A 427 -0.47 31.00 10.10
CA ASP A 427 -1.54 32.01 9.98
C ASP A 427 -2.43 32.13 11.22
N THR A 428 -2.62 31.01 11.93
CA THR A 428 -3.61 30.83 12.99
C THR A 428 -3.04 30.03 14.15
N LEU A 429 -3.36 30.42 15.38
CA LEU A 429 -3.03 29.63 16.57
C LEU A 429 -4.13 28.61 16.85
N TYR A 430 -3.71 27.38 17.17
CA TYR A 430 -4.61 26.26 17.41
C TYR A 430 -5.21 26.27 18.83
N SER A 431 -6.44 25.79 18.94
CA SER A 431 -7.14 25.51 20.19
C SER A 431 -7.89 24.21 20.00
N THR A 432 -7.21 23.13 20.37
CA THR A 432 -7.61 21.75 20.10
C THR A 432 -8.18 21.12 21.36
N ALA A 433 -9.19 20.26 21.21
CA ALA A 433 -9.78 19.54 22.34
C ALA A 433 -10.37 18.21 21.89
N TRP A 434 -9.99 17.14 22.59
CA TRP A 434 -10.62 15.83 22.44
C TRP A 434 -11.82 15.73 23.37
N LEU A 435 -12.94 15.19 22.88
CA LEU A 435 -14.17 15.02 23.64
C LEU A 435 -14.50 13.54 23.87
N ASP A 436 -15.03 13.26 25.06
CA ASP A 436 -15.69 11.99 25.43
C ASP A 436 -17.14 12.31 25.81
N LEU A 437 -18.05 11.99 24.90
CA LEU A 437 -19.49 12.25 25.03
C LEU A 437 -20.26 11.07 25.65
N THR A 438 -19.57 10.00 26.09
CA THR A 438 -20.24 8.79 26.63
C THR A 438 -20.98 9.04 27.94
N LYS A 439 -20.55 10.02 28.74
CA LYS A 439 -21.09 10.32 30.08
C LYS A 439 -22.19 11.38 30.05
N GLU A 440 -21.90 12.53 29.46
CA GLU A 440 -22.83 13.66 29.31
C GLU A 440 -22.38 14.59 28.18
N PRO A 441 -23.27 15.45 27.64
CA PRO A 441 -22.91 16.46 26.67
C PRO A 441 -21.91 17.48 27.20
N ILE A 442 -21.11 18.04 26.30
CA ILE A 442 -20.13 19.09 26.60
C ILE A 442 -20.58 20.39 25.93
N VAL A 443 -20.77 21.45 26.72
CA VAL A 443 -21.09 22.78 26.21
C VAL A 443 -19.83 23.48 25.74
N LEU A 444 -19.73 23.72 24.43
CA LEU A 444 -18.75 24.60 23.81
C LEU A 444 -19.24 26.04 23.92
N GLN A 445 -18.59 26.84 24.76
CA GLN A 445 -18.82 28.29 24.87
C GLN A 445 -17.70 29.06 24.19
N ARG A 446 -18.09 30.04 23.37
CA ARG A 446 -17.20 30.87 22.54
C ARG A 446 -17.40 32.36 22.86
N PRO A 447 -16.32 33.16 22.96
CA PRO A 447 -16.41 34.60 23.15
C PRO A 447 -16.91 35.30 21.89
N ASP A 448 -17.11 36.62 21.99
CA ASP A 448 -17.26 37.48 20.82
C ASP A 448 -15.91 37.53 20.05
N MET A 449 -15.99 37.24 18.75
CA MET A 449 -14.90 37.15 17.78
C MET A 449 -14.91 38.31 16.77
N THR A 450 -15.70 39.35 17.01
CA THR A 450 -15.87 40.47 16.08
C THR A 450 -14.52 41.11 15.74
N GLY A 451 -14.24 41.23 14.44
CA GLY A 451 -12.96 41.73 13.91
C GLY A 451 -11.87 40.68 13.74
N ARG A 452 -12.07 39.43 14.14
CA ARG A 452 -11.10 38.33 14.00
C ARG A 452 -11.71 37.10 13.32
N TYR A 453 -10.97 36.52 12.38
CA TYR A 453 -11.39 35.26 11.76
C TYR A 453 -11.07 34.06 12.68
N TYR A 454 -12.00 33.11 12.74
CA TYR A 454 -11.85 31.85 13.43
C TYR A 454 -12.77 30.78 12.83
N LEU A 455 -12.41 29.53 13.11
CA LEU A 455 -13.21 28.34 12.85
C LEU A 455 -12.90 27.28 13.90
N MET A 456 -13.86 26.40 14.16
CA MET A 456 -13.75 25.29 15.09
C MET A 456 -14.27 23.98 14.45
N PRO A 457 -13.64 23.50 13.36
CA PRO A 457 -13.98 22.21 12.78
C PRO A 457 -13.93 21.14 13.88
N THR A 458 -15.02 20.41 14.02
CA THR A 458 -15.23 19.38 15.03
C THR A 458 -15.47 18.07 14.29
N LEU A 459 -14.50 17.16 14.42
CA LEU A 459 -14.47 15.89 13.71
C LEU A 459 -15.14 14.80 14.55
N ASP A 460 -15.85 13.90 13.88
CA ASP A 460 -16.32 12.63 14.44
C ASP A 460 -15.16 11.62 14.53
N GLY A 461 -15.41 10.45 15.13
CA GLY A 461 -14.43 9.38 15.24
C GLY A 461 -13.99 8.80 13.90
N TRP A 462 -14.75 9.04 12.82
CA TRP A 462 -14.46 8.62 11.45
C TRP A 462 -13.79 9.72 10.61
N THR A 463 -13.26 10.77 11.26
CA THR A 463 -12.59 11.94 10.68
C THR A 463 -13.44 12.88 9.82
N ASN A 464 -14.77 12.75 9.81
CA ASN A 464 -15.65 13.71 9.13
C ASN A 464 -15.94 14.93 10.03
N VAL A 465 -15.90 16.14 9.47
CA VAL A 465 -16.23 17.40 10.14
C VAL A 465 -17.76 17.57 10.17
N PHE A 466 -18.39 17.14 11.26
CA PHE A 466 -19.86 17.22 11.42
C PHE A 466 -20.36 18.61 11.84
N ASP A 467 -19.48 19.44 12.39
CA ASP A 467 -19.73 20.84 12.73
C ASP A 467 -18.45 21.66 12.54
N SER A 468 -18.57 22.96 12.25
CA SER A 468 -17.43 23.86 12.16
C SER A 468 -17.82 25.28 12.58
N PRO A 469 -18.01 25.56 13.89
CA PRO A 469 -18.45 26.87 14.35
C PRO A 469 -17.39 27.95 14.13
N GLY A 470 -17.67 28.89 13.24
CA GLY A 470 -16.76 29.97 12.83
C GLY A 470 -17.49 31.13 12.17
N ASN A 471 -16.72 32.03 11.55
CA ASN A 471 -17.28 33.17 10.80
C ASN A 471 -18.30 32.73 9.73
N ARG A 472 -18.00 31.64 9.00
CA ARG A 472 -18.83 31.10 7.90
C ARG A 472 -20.18 30.57 8.35
N THR A 473 -20.23 29.91 9.50
CA THR A 473 -21.35 29.05 9.93
C THR A 473 -22.20 29.68 11.03
N THR A 474 -21.57 30.42 11.94
CA THR A 474 -22.20 30.96 13.16
C THR A 474 -21.99 32.46 13.35
N GLY A 475 -21.23 33.10 12.45
CA GLY A 475 -20.81 34.49 12.58
C GLY A 475 -19.79 34.71 13.71
N THR A 476 -19.69 35.95 14.18
CA THR A 476 -18.68 36.36 15.18
C THR A 476 -19.24 36.61 16.57
N GLY A 477 -20.55 36.54 16.79
CA GLY A 477 -21.13 36.77 18.11
C GLY A 477 -20.72 35.72 19.13
N ALA A 478 -20.67 36.10 20.41
CA ALA A 478 -20.54 35.15 21.50
C ALA A 478 -21.71 34.15 21.49
N GLY A 479 -21.44 32.89 21.84
CA GLY A 479 -22.46 31.85 21.82
C GLY A 479 -22.05 30.56 22.52
N ALA A 480 -23.04 29.73 22.82
CA ALA A 480 -22.84 28.42 23.44
C ALA A 480 -23.73 27.37 22.76
N ALA A 481 -23.20 26.16 22.60
CA ALA A 481 -23.94 25.00 22.14
C ALA A 481 -23.47 23.74 22.88
N ALA A 482 -24.40 22.84 23.21
CA ALA A 482 -24.10 21.52 23.75
C ALA A 482 -23.79 20.55 22.60
N ILE A 483 -22.57 20.02 22.61
CA ILE A 483 -22.17 18.89 21.77
C ILE A 483 -22.68 17.63 22.48
N VAL A 484 -23.68 16.98 21.90
CA VAL A 484 -24.35 15.77 22.44
C VAL A 484 -23.85 14.53 21.71
N GLY A 485 -23.64 13.43 22.44
CA GLY A 485 -23.32 12.13 21.84
C GLY A 485 -24.49 11.54 21.04
N PRO A 486 -24.25 10.60 20.12
CA PRO A 486 -25.24 10.13 19.15
C PRO A 486 -26.53 9.62 19.80
N ASN A 487 -26.39 8.87 20.90
CA ASN A 487 -27.49 8.20 21.60
C ASN A 487 -28.09 9.03 22.76
N TRP A 488 -27.72 10.30 22.91
CA TRP A 488 -28.21 11.14 24.01
C TRP A 488 -29.68 11.56 23.81
N GLN A 489 -30.50 11.41 24.86
CA GLN A 489 -31.97 11.61 24.86
C GLN A 489 -32.46 12.59 25.94
N GLY A 490 -31.59 13.47 26.45
CA GLY A 490 -32.00 14.49 27.42
C GLY A 490 -32.68 15.70 26.77
N THR A 491 -32.91 16.75 27.57
CA THR A 491 -33.47 18.02 27.12
C THR A 491 -32.52 19.17 27.42
N LEU A 492 -32.23 20.02 26.44
CA LEU A 492 -31.45 21.24 26.63
C LEU A 492 -32.35 22.44 27.00
N PRO A 493 -31.80 23.48 27.66
CA PRO A 493 -32.43 24.80 27.74
C PRO A 493 -32.71 25.36 26.33
N SER A 494 -33.82 26.10 26.16
CA SER A 494 -34.24 26.62 24.85
C SER A 494 -33.31 27.70 24.26
N ASP A 495 -32.43 28.25 25.07
CA ASP A 495 -31.40 29.24 24.71
C ASP A 495 -30.02 28.61 24.46
N LEU A 496 -29.88 27.29 24.62
CA LEU A 496 -28.66 26.54 24.36
C LEU A 496 -28.80 25.72 23.07
N GLY A 497 -27.95 25.96 22.07
CA GLY A 497 -27.98 25.21 20.82
C GLY A 497 -27.61 23.73 21.02
N GLU A 498 -28.16 22.84 20.18
CA GLU A 498 -27.75 21.43 20.10
C GLU A 498 -26.83 21.24 18.89
N VAL A 499 -25.70 20.55 19.09
CA VAL A 499 -24.89 19.98 18.01
C VAL A 499 -24.76 18.48 18.30
N ARG A 500 -25.28 17.63 17.41
CA ARG A 500 -25.25 16.17 17.61
C ARG A 500 -24.06 15.57 16.89
N SER A 501 -23.13 14.98 17.66
CA SER A 501 -22.02 14.24 17.07
C SER A 501 -22.50 12.85 16.59
N PRO A 502 -22.04 12.38 15.42
CA PRO A 502 -22.26 11.00 14.98
C PRO A 502 -21.66 9.93 15.92
N THR A 503 -20.65 10.30 16.72
CA THR A 503 -19.83 9.39 17.53
C THR A 503 -19.67 9.91 18.96
N ASN A 504 -19.23 9.07 19.91
CA ASN A 504 -18.93 9.54 21.26
C ASN A 504 -17.52 10.15 21.38
N LEU A 505 -16.59 9.66 20.56
CA LEU A 505 -15.30 10.28 20.25
C LEU A 505 -15.54 11.49 19.33
N ALA A 506 -15.09 12.67 19.73
CA ALA A 506 -15.04 13.84 18.84
C ALA A 506 -13.79 14.68 19.07
N TRP A 507 -13.38 15.46 18.07
CA TRP A 507 -12.16 16.26 18.12
C TRP A 507 -12.35 17.67 17.55
N ILE A 508 -12.24 18.69 18.39
CA ILE A 508 -12.26 20.10 17.99
C ILE A 508 -10.85 20.51 17.55
N VAL A 509 -10.69 21.05 16.34
CA VAL A 509 -9.43 21.59 15.80
C VAL A 509 -9.57 23.10 15.57
N GLY A 510 -9.82 23.84 16.64
CA GLY A 510 -10.04 25.28 16.61
C GLY A 510 -8.83 26.06 16.10
N ARG A 511 -9.07 27.10 15.30
CA ARG A 511 -8.05 27.98 14.71
C ARG A 511 -8.46 29.43 14.87
N THR A 512 -7.59 30.26 15.44
CA THR A 512 -7.79 31.71 15.63
C THR A 512 -6.77 32.49 14.81
N ARG A 513 -7.20 33.37 13.89
CA ARG A 513 -6.30 34.20 13.06
C ARG A 513 -5.38 35.05 13.92
N VAL A 514 -4.12 35.20 13.50
CA VAL A 514 -3.15 36.11 14.13
C VAL A 514 -2.47 36.97 13.08
N ASP A 515 -2.57 38.29 13.23
CA ASP A 515 -2.10 39.29 12.26
C ASP A 515 -0.63 39.64 12.53
N GLY A 516 0.24 38.63 12.33
CA GLY A 516 1.69 38.70 12.56
C GLY A 516 2.09 38.46 14.03
N VAL A 517 3.39 38.26 14.27
CA VAL A 517 3.94 37.86 15.59
C VAL A 517 3.57 38.82 16.71
N ALA A 518 3.42 40.12 16.43
CA ALA A 518 3.05 41.13 17.42
C ALA A 518 1.60 41.01 17.92
N ASP A 519 0.71 40.34 17.18
CA ASP A 519 -0.70 40.15 17.51
C ASP A 519 -0.96 38.84 18.31
N ILE A 520 0.06 37.98 18.47
CA ILE A 520 -0.02 36.75 19.28
C ILE A 520 -0.67 36.98 20.66
N PRO A 521 -0.31 38.02 21.46
CA PRO A 521 -0.92 38.27 22.76
C PRO A 521 -2.43 38.55 22.72
N ASN A 522 -2.93 39.14 21.63
CA ASN A 522 -4.37 39.38 21.46
C ASN A 522 -5.11 38.09 21.13
N ALA A 523 -4.51 37.25 20.28
CA ALA A 523 -5.05 35.95 19.93
C ALA A 523 -5.08 34.99 21.13
N THR A 524 -4.02 34.93 21.94
CA THR A 524 -3.99 34.08 23.14
C THR A 524 -4.97 34.56 24.21
N ALA A 525 -5.15 35.87 24.38
CA ALA A 525 -6.19 36.44 25.27
C ALA A 525 -7.64 36.16 24.80
N ILE A 526 -7.84 35.76 23.55
CA ILE A 526 -9.12 35.26 23.03
C ILE A 526 -9.24 33.75 23.25
N GLN A 527 -8.17 32.98 23.02
CA GLN A 527 -8.11 31.56 23.35
C GLN A 527 -8.50 31.32 24.82
N ASP A 528 -8.01 32.15 25.74
CA ASP A 528 -8.29 32.12 27.18
C ASP A 528 -9.78 32.29 27.55
N LYS A 529 -10.67 32.55 26.59
CA LYS A 529 -12.11 32.70 26.78
C LYS A 529 -12.94 31.55 26.22
N TYR A 530 -12.36 30.63 25.43
CA TYR A 530 -13.07 29.41 25.03
C TYR A 530 -13.28 28.50 26.25
N ARG A 531 -14.45 27.87 26.38
CA ARG A 531 -14.73 26.92 27.47
C ARG A 531 -15.39 25.66 26.94
N LEU A 532 -15.02 24.54 27.56
CA LEU A 532 -15.76 23.29 27.52
C LEU A 532 -16.33 23.08 28.93
N ILE A 533 -17.64 22.90 29.03
CA ILE A 533 -18.35 22.83 30.31
C ILE A 533 -19.30 21.62 30.25
N PRO A 534 -19.14 20.59 31.10
CA PRO A 534 -20.11 19.50 31.17
C PRO A 534 -21.52 20.03 31.41
N LEU A 535 -22.53 19.45 30.75
CA LEU A 535 -23.90 19.98 30.78
C LEU A 535 -24.46 20.11 32.20
N SER A 536 -24.16 19.15 33.09
CA SER A 536 -24.50 19.19 34.52
C SER A 536 -23.95 20.43 35.25
N ASN A 537 -22.74 20.85 34.91
CA ASN A 537 -22.07 22.04 35.45
C ASN A 537 -22.65 23.33 34.86
N TRP A 538 -22.96 23.34 33.55
CA TRP A 538 -23.66 24.45 32.91
C TRP A 538 -25.04 24.70 33.55
N LEU A 539 -25.86 23.65 33.69
CA LEU A 539 -27.21 23.72 34.26
C LEU A 539 -27.23 24.12 35.74
N SER A 540 -26.20 23.76 36.51
CA SER A 540 -26.11 24.12 37.93
C SER A 540 -25.41 25.46 38.19
N GLY A 541 -24.83 26.10 37.16
CA GLY A 541 -24.00 27.30 37.29
C GLY A 541 -22.64 27.05 37.96
N ASN A 542 -22.34 25.81 38.35
CA ASN A 542 -21.07 25.41 38.95
C ASN A 542 -20.02 25.15 37.86
N ILE A 543 -19.59 26.21 37.17
CA ILE A 543 -18.48 26.11 36.22
C ILE A 543 -17.21 25.78 37.02
N PRO A 544 -16.59 24.60 36.84
CA PRO A 544 -15.39 24.24 37.59
C PRO A 544 -14.25 25.20 37.24
N PRO A 545 -13.33 25.49 38.18
CA PRO A 545 -12.04 26.05 37.80
C PRO A 545 -11.32 25.08 36.85
N ALA A 546 -10.36 25.58 36.08
CA ALA A 546 -9.52 24.73 35.22
C ALA A 546 -8.95 23.56 36.05
N PRO A 547 -9.05 22.32 35.56
CA PRO A 547 -8.77 21.12 36.37
C PRO A 547 -7.30 20.99 36.75
N ALA A 548 -7.06 20.16 37.76
CA ALA A 548 -5.78 20.07 38.45
C ALA A 548 -4.81 19.09 37.77
N THR A 549 -3.53 19.47 37.74
CA THR A 549 -2.42 18.65 37.27
C THR A 549 -2.31 17.31 38.00
N VAL A 550 -2.41 16.20 37.26
CA VAL A 550 -1.99 14.85 37.66
C VAL A 550 -0.46 14.67 37.39
N PRO A 551 0.20 13.54 37.72
CA PRO A 551 1.51 13.22 37.15
C PRO A 551 1.42 12.66 35.73
N ALA A 552 2.40 12.95 34.87
CA ALA A 552 2.48 12.37 33.53
C ALA A 552 2.91 10.88 33.57
N PRO A 553 2.40 10.03 32.66
CA PRO A 553 2.91 8.66 32.50
C PRO A 553 4.35 8.69 31.95
N PRO A 554 5.22 7.75 32.37
CA PRO A 554 6.62 7.74 31.96
C PRO A 554 6.81 7.12 30.57
N GLY A 555 7.53 7.82 29.68
CA GLY A 555 8.07 7.28 28.43
C GLY A 555 7.83 8.15 27.20
N THR A 556 8.52 7.83 26.12
CA THR A 556 8.24 8.31 24.76
C THR A 556 7.44 7.25 24.02
N THR A 557 6.15 7.47 23.80
CA THR A 557 5.33 6.62 22.93
C THR A 557 5.66 6.88 21.46
N PRO A 558 5.68 5.86 20.59
CA PRO A 558 5.80 6.07 19.14
C PRO A 558 4.67 6.96 18.58
N PRO A 559 4.82 7.57 17.39
CA PRO A 559 3.73 8.30 16.74
C PRO A 559 2.49 7.41 16.51
N PRO A 560 1.25 7.92 16.62
CA PRO A 560 0.05 7.10 16.46
C PRO A 560 -0.03 6.28 15.16
N PRO A 561 0.39 6.77 13.97
CA PRO A 561 0.40 5.95 12.75
C PRO A 561 1.32 4.72 12.86
N VAL A 562 2.46 4.84 13.56
CA VAL A 562 3.38 3.72 13.82
C VAL A 562 2.74 2.74 14.79
N GLN A 563 2.14 3.23 15.89
CA GLN A 563 1.43 2.36 16.83
C GLN A 563 0.28 1.57 16.19
N VAL A 564 -0.42 2.15 15.20
CA VAL A 564 -1.48 1.45 14.44
C VAL A 564 -0.90 0.47 13.42
N ALA A 565 0.25 0.78 12.80
CA ALA A 565 0.94 -0.13 11.89
C ALA A 565 1.51 -1.37 12.61
N ASP A 566 1.97 -1.20 13.86
CA ASP A 566 2.53 -2.25 14.72
C ASP A 566 1.45 -3.16 15.36
N LEU A 567 0.15 -2.92 15.13
CA LEU A 567 -0.92 -3.78 15.65
C LEU A 567 -0.97 -5.11 14.91
N SER A 568 -1.02 -6.22 15.66
CA SER A 568 -1.39 -7.52 15.11
C SER A 568 -2.81 -7.51 14.56
N ALA A 569 -3.13 -8.47 13.66
CA ALA A 569 -4.47 -8.62 13.09
C ALA A 569 -5.55 -8.69 14.19
N ASP A 570 -5.39 -9.56 15.19
CA ASP A 570 -6.26 -9.58 16.38
C ASP A 570 -6.41 -8.18 17.00
N SER A 571 -5.31 -7.56 17.43
CA SER A 571 -5.35 -6.26 18.13
C SER A 571 -6.07 -5.19 17.32
N PHE A 572 -5.84 -5.13 16.00
CA PHE A 572 -6.49 -4.18 15.11
C PHE A 572 -7.99 -4.46 14.97
N TYR A 573 -8.38 -5.68 14.58
CA TYR A 573 -9.77 -6.03 14.30
C TYR A 573 -10.62 -6.05 15.59
N THR A 574 -10.05 -6.49 16.71
CA THR A 574 -10.64 -6.40 18.05
C THR A 574 -10.83 -4.94 18.47
N LYS A 575 -9.83 -4.06 18.32
CA LYS A 575 -9.97 -2.62 18.63
C LYS A 575 -11.01 -1.95 17.74
N LEU A 576 -11.05 -2.29 16.44
CA LEU A 576 -12.06 -1.78 15.49
C LEU A 576 -13.49 -2.18 15.91
N ASN A 577 -13.76 -3.46 16.19
CA ASN A 577 -15.09 -3.93 16.62
C ASN A 577 -15.56 -3.21 17.90
N GLN A 578 -14.65 -3.03 18.86
CA GLN A 578 -14.94 -2.30 20.10
C GLN A 578 -15.26 -0.83 19.85
N LEU A 579 -14.49 -0.16 18.98
CA LEU A 579 -14.70 1.25 18.66
C LEU A 579 -16.00 1.49 17.88
N MET A 580 -16.40 0.59 16.96
CA MET A 580 -17.67 0.73 16.23
C MET A 580 -18.90 0.67 17.15
N LYS A 581 -18.82 0.01 18.31
CA LYS A 581 -19.92 -0.02 19.31
C LYS A 581 -20.14 1.33 19.98
N SER A 582 -19.06 2.03 20.33
CA SER A 582 -19.12 3.35 20.98
C SER A 582 -19.18 4.50 19.98
N ASN A 583 -18.76 4.27 18.73
CA ASN A 583 -18.69 5.25 17.65
C ASN A 583 -19.33 4.63 16.40
N PRO A 584 -20.66 4.69 16.27
CA PRO A 584 -21.38 3.93 15.26
C PRO A 584 -20.96 4.34 13.83
N PRO A 585 -20.93 3.40 12.88
CA PRO A 585 -20.95 3.68 11.45
C PRO A 585 -22.06 4.65 11.05
N THR A 586 -21.85 5.40 9.97
CA THR A 586 -22.90 6.23 9.36
C THR A 586 -23.91 5.37 8.61
N ALA A 587 -25.10 5.90 8.32
CA ALA A 587 -26.11 5.19 7.54
C ALA A 587 -25.64 4.87 6.10
N ALA A 588 -24.68 5.62 5.56
CA ALA A 588 -24.11 5.37 4.23
C ALA A 588 -23.15 4.17 4.23
N ASP A 589 -22.53 3.85 5.37
CA ASP A 589 -21.58 2.74 5.51
C ASP A 589 -22.30 1.37 5.59
N ALA A 590 -23.62 1.34 5.74
CA ALA A 590 -24.40 0.11 6.00
C ALA A 590 -24.15 -1.04 5.00
N PRO A 591 -24.02 -0.83 3.66
CA PRO A 591 -23.69 -1.90 2.73
C PRO A 591 -22.30 -2.49 2.97
N LEU A 592 -21.32 -1.65 3.35
CA LEU A 592 -19.98 -2.12 3.68
C LEU A 592 -20.00 -2.91 4.99
N VAL A 593 -20.58 -2.37 6.06
CA VAL A 593 -20.64 -3.04 7.38
C VAL A 593 -21.34 -4.40 7.28
N ALA A 594 -22.41 -4.51 6.51
CA ALA A 594 -23.09 -5.79 6.26
C ALA A 594 -22.19 -6.82 5.56
N SER A 595 -21.20 -6.40 4.76
CA SER A 595 -20.20 -7.30 4.17
C SER A 595 -19.15 -7.81 5.17
N LEU A 596 -19.01 -7.14 6.32
CA LEU A 596 -18.07 -7.50 7.39
C LEU A 596 -18.73 -8.39 8.48
N GLU A 597 -20.05 -8.35 8.62
CA GLU A 597 -20.84 -9.15 9.58
C GLU A 597 -20.53 -10.67 9.58
N PRO A 598 -20.29 -11.35 8.43
CA PRO A 598 -19.95 -12.78 8.43
C PRO A 598 -18.66 -13.12 9.19
N PHE A 599 -17.77 -12.15 9.37
CA PHE A 599 -16.49 -12.30 10.08
C PHE A 599 -16.55 -11.74 11.52
N GLY A 600 -17.74 -11.42 12.04
CA GLY A 600 -17.90 -10.86 13.39
C GLY A 600 -17.60 -9.36 13.50
N LEU A 601 -17.35 -8.68 12.37
CA LEU A 601 -16.84 -7.31 12.31
C LEU A 601 -17.96 -6.27 12.13
N ALA A 602 -18.92 -6.27 13.04
CA ALA A 602 -20.02 -5.30 13.08
C ALA A 602 -20.30 -4.76 14.49
N PRO A 603 -20.86 -3.53 14.62
CA PRO A 603 -21.16 -2.91 15.93
C PRO A 603 -22.16 -3.70 16.79
N THR A 604 -22.92 -4.63 16.20
CA THR A 604 -23.88 -5.51 16.89
C THR A 604 -23.25 -6.81 17.42
N GLN A 605 -22.04 -7.15 16.98
CA GLN A 605 -21.34 -8.40 17.28
C GLN A 605 -20.14 -8.16 18.20
N THR A 606 -19.64 -9.20 18.85
CA THR A 606 -18.31 -9.17 19.49
C THR A 606 -17.36 -10.01 18.66
N PHE A 607 -16.32 -9.37 18.14
CA PHE A 607 -15.24 -10.04 17.45
C PHE A 607 -14.39 -10.84 18.45
N ASP A 608 -14.00 -12.04 18.05
CA ASP A 608 -13.23 -13.01 18.83
C ASP A 608 -12.27 -13.71 17.85
N PHE A 609 -10.99 -13.35 17.92
CA PHE A 609 -9.98 -13.81 16.96
C PHE A 609 -9.63 -15.29 17.18
N ASP A 610 -9.64 -15.76 18.44
CA ASP A 610 -9.37 -17.16 18.80
C ASP A 610 -10.48 -18.12 18.33
N ALA A 611 -11.67 -17.60 18.03
CA ALA A 611 -12.81 -18.36 17.51
C ALA A 611 -12.80 -18.53 15.97
N LEU A 612 -11.84 -17.94 15.26
CA LEU A 612 -11.72 -18.03 13.80
C LEU A 612 -11.27 -19.42 13.33
N SER A 613 -11.59 -19.77 12.09
CA SER A 613 -10.97 -20.91 11.42
C SER A 613 -9.51 -20.58 11.05
N PHE A 614 -8.63 -21.58 10.99
CA PHE A 614 -7.24 -21.40 10.56
C PHE A 614 -7.10 -20.62 9.24
N ALA A 615 -7.98 -20.89 8.28
CA ALA A 615 -8.07 -20.16 7.02
C ALA A 615 -8.44 -18.68 7.23
N ALA A 616 -9.44 -18.39 8.07
CA ALA A 616 -9.83 -17.02 8.37
C ALA A 616 -8.76 -16.23 9.13
N THR A 617 -8.05 -16.88 10.07
CA THR A 617 -6.89 -16.32 10.77
C THR A 617 -5.80 -15.89 9.77
N ARG A 618 -5.31 -16.82 8.94
CA ARG A 618 -4.30 -16.53 7.90
C ARG A 618 -4.74 -15.41 6.95
N GLY A 619 -5.99 -15.41 6.52
CA GLY A 619 -6.53 -14.38 5.63
C GLY A 619 -6.49 -12.99 6.28
N LEU A 620 -6.96 -12.86 7.53
CA LEU A 620 -6.92 -11.60 8.26
C LEU A 620 -5.50 -11.12 8.60
N GLU A 621 -4.57 -12.04 8.86
CA GLU A 621 -3.15 -11.75 9.08
C GLU A 621 -2.49 -11.17 7.82
N ARG A 622 -2.62 -11.87 6.68
CA ARG A 622 -2.13 -11.40 5.37
C ARG A 622 -2.74 -10.05 4.96
N ALA A 623 -3.98 -9.78 5.34
CA ALA A 623 -4.71 -8.57 4.97
C ALA A 623 -4.14 -7.27 5.58
N VAL A 624 -3.48 -7.34 6.75
CA VAL A 624 -2.94 -6.15 7.43
C VAL A 624 -1.82 -5.47 6.63
N PRO A 625 -0.69 -6.12 6.31
CA PRO A 625 0.38 -5.50 5.52
C PRO A 625 -0.09 -5.13 4.11
N ALA A 626 -1.03 -5.90 3.54
CA ALA A 626 -1.65 -5.59 2.25
C ALA A 626 -2.40 -4.23 2.28
N ALA A 627 -3.28 -4.04 3.27
CA ALA A 627 -4.04 -2.81 3.43
C ALA A 627 -3.13 -1.61 3.78
N GLN A 628 -2.09 -1.82 4.59
CA GLN A 628 -1.07 -0.81 4.88
C GLN A 628 -0.35 -0.34 3.61
N LYS A 629 0.05 -1.27 2.72
CA LYS A 629 0.66 -0.95 1.42
C LYS A 629 -0.31 -0.20 0.51
N ILE A 630 -1.58 -0.61 0.46
CA ILE A 630 -2.62 0.10 -0.33
C ILE A 630 -2.78 1.57 0.14
N ILE A 631 -2.83 1.82 1.45
CA ILE A 631 -2.97 3.18 2.00
C ILE A 631 -1.69 4.00 1.74
N SER A 632 -0.50 3.42 1.93
CA SER A 632 0.76 4.16 1.75
C SER A 632 1.06 4.47 0.29
N THR A 633 0.86 3.53 -0.63
CA THR A 633 0.97 3.74 -2.08
C THR A 633 -0.02 4.80 -2.58
N ALA A 634 -1.28 4.75 -2.12
CA ALA A 634 -2.27 5.76 -2.47
C ALA A 634 -1.95 7.15 -1.88
N ALA A 635 -1.20 7.21 -0.78
CA ALA A 635 -0.71 8.46 -0.18
C ALA A 635 0.53 9.04 -0.90
N SER A 636 1.31 8.22 -1.60
CA SER A 636 2.50 8.63 -2.36
C SER A 636 2.27 8.82 -3.87
N GLY A 637 1.06 8.57 -4.36
CA GLY A 637 0.75 8.63 -5.80
C GLY A 637 0.95 10.02 -6.41
N GLU A 638 1.37 10.04 -7.68
CA GLU A 638 1.50 11.30 -8.44
C GLU A 638 0.15 12.01 -8.55
N SER A 639 0.16 13.31 -8.28
CA SER A 639 -1.01 14.18 -8.40
C SER A 639 -0.90 15.06 -9.64
N ASP A 640 -1.97 15.18 -10.43
CA ASP A 640 -2.04 16.13 -11.54
C ASP A 640 -1.82 17.56 -11.04
N ALA A 641 -0.67 18.15 -11.40
CA ALA A 641 -0.32 19.52 -11.07
C ALA A 641 -0.72 20.47 -12.21
N VAL A 642 -1.44 21.54 -11.89
CA VAL A 642 -1.80 22.60 -12.85
C VAL A 642 -0.96 23.83 -12.54
N GLU A 643 -0.18 24.32 -13.52
CA GLU A 643 0.76 25.43 -13.34
C GLU A 643 1.77 25.21 -12.17
N GLY A 644 2.12 23.94 -11.89
CA GLY A 644 2.97 23.53 -10.77
C GLY A 644 2.25 23.28 -9.45
N TRP A 645 0.93 23.53 -9.37
CA TRP A 645 0.13 23.41 -8.15
C TRP A 645 -0.76 22.16 -8.12
N THR A 646 -0.67 21.40 -7.03
CA THR A 646 -1.60 20.34 -6.63
C THR A 646 -2.67 20.90 -5.69
N ILE A 647 -3.94 20.55 -5.90
CA ILE A 647 -5.05 20.92 -5.00
C ILE A 647 -5.85 19.68 -4.59
N SER A 648 -5.72 19.24 -3.34
CA SER A 648 -6.59 18.23 -2.75
C SER A 648 -8.00 18.79 -2.53
N ARG A 649 -9.03 18.03 -2.91
CA ARG A 649 -10.46 18.43 -2.85
C ARG A 649 -11.36 17.34 -2.30
N GLY A 650 -12.51 17.72 -1.76
CA GLY A 650 -13.43 16.84 -1.04
C GLY A 650 -12.80 16.32 0.25
N LEU A 651 -12.24 17.23 1.05
CA LEU A 651 -11.70 16.98 2.37
C LEU A 651 -12.75 17.29 3.45
N GLY A 652 -12.60 16.67 4.62
CA GLY A 652 -13.46 16.90 5.79
C GLY A 652 -14.85 16.26 5.72
N ASP A 653 -15.37 15.93 4.53
CA ASP A 653 -16.51 15.02 4.33
C ASP A 653 -16.15 14.06 3.19
N TYR A 654 -16.07 12.77 3.52
CA TYR A 654 -15.58 11.74 2.60
C TYR A 654 -16.69 10.80 2.09
N GLY A 655 -17.92 10.89 2.62
CA GLY A 655 -18.99 9.94 2.32
C GLY A 655 -18.52 8.48 2.42
N THR A 656 -18.53 7.77 1.28
CA THR A 656 -18.08 6.38 1.12
C THR A 656 -16.74 6.25 0.37
N GLU A 657 -15.95 7.33 0.23
CA GLU A 657 -14.58 7.30 -0.32
C GLU A 657 -13.58 6.74 0.72
N TYR A 658 -13.75 5.49 1.14
CA TYR A 658 -13.04 4.91 2.30
C TYR A 658 -11.51 4.98 2.20
N LEU A 659 -10.93 4.66 1.04
CA LEU A 659 -9.47 4.75 0.84
C LEU A 659 -8.97 6.20 0.95
N LYS A 660 -9.73 7.17 0.43
CA LYS A 660 -9.39 8.59 0.54
C LYS A 660 -9.44 9.05 1.99
N ARG A 661 -10.46 8.64 2.75
CA ARG A 661 -10.56 8.87 4.20
C ARG A 661 -9.35 8.27 4.93
N ALA A 662 -8.94 7.04 4.59
CA ALA A 662 -7.77 6.38 5.18
C ALA A 662 -6.45 7.10 4.84
N VAL A 663 -6.23 7.44 3.57
CA VAL A 663 -5.05 8.20 3.09
C VAL A 663 -4.96 9.55 3.79
N VAL A 664 -6.04 10.34 3.80
CA VAL A 664 -6.03 11.66 4.46
C VAL A 664 -5.88 11.50 5.98
N SER A 665 -6.37 10.43 6.59
CA SER A 665 -6.11 10.14 8.00
C SER A 665 -4.62 9.84 8.27
N LEU A 666 -3.91 9.16 7.34
CA LEU A 666 -2.48 8.91 7.45
C LEU A 666 -1.62 10.18 7.28
N VAL A 667 -1.88 10.99 6.25
CA VAL A 667 -0.98 12.12 5.87
C VAL A 667 -1.50 13.52 6.20
N GLY A 668 -2.73 13.64 6.71
CA GLY A 668 -3.42 14.93 6.89
C GLY A 668 -4.55 14.90 7.93
N LEU A 669 -4.38 14.12 9.00
CA LEU A 669 -5.37 13.98 10.08
C LEU A 669 -5.79 15.36 10.63
N GLY A 670 -7.10 15.61 10.75
CA GLY A 670 -7.62 16.93 11.12
C GLY A 670 -7.76 17.90 9.93
N ALA A 671 -7.85 17.38 8.70
CA ALA A 671 -8.19 18.17 7.52
C ALA A 671 -9.50 18.96 7.71
N ASN A 672 -9.50 20.20 7.23
CA ASN A 672 -10.72 21.01 7.18
C ASN A 672 -11.62 20.55 6.03
N LEU A 673 -12.90 20.98 6.08
CA LEU A 673 -13.74 21.05 4.88
C LEU A 673 -13.11 21.97 3.83
N ASP A 674 -13.25 21.64 2.54
CA ASP A 674 -12.87 22.54 1.43
C ASP A 674 -13.47 23.95 1.61
N ALA A 675 -14.73 24.03 2.08
CA ALA A 675 -15.45 25.28 2.35
C ALA A 675 -14.88 26.12 3.51
N ASP A 676 -14.02 25.53 4.35
CA ASP A 676 -13.34 26.20 5.46
C ASP A 676 -11.91 26.62 5.08
N ALA A 677 -11.18 25.78 4.35
CA ALA A 677 -9.90 26.15 3.74
C ALA A 677 -9.47 25.21 2.59
N LEU A 678 -8.88 25.79 1.55
CA LEU A 678 -8.15 25.05 0.50
C LEU A 678 -6.63 25.23 0.65
N TYR A 679 -5.87 24.22 0.23
CA TYR A 679 -4.41 24.11 0.41
C TYR A 679 -3.62 23.82 -0.88
N PRO A 680 -3.69 24.67 -1.94
CA PRO A 680 -2.84 24.48 -3.12
C PRO A 680 -1.36 24.38 -2.72
N THR A 681 -0.67 23.33 -3.15
CA THR A 681 0.75 23.11 -2.85
C THR A 681 1.55 22.91 -4.12
N ALA A 682 2.66 23.62 -4.28
CA ALA A 682 3.56 23.52 -5.41
C ALA A 682 4.93 22.98 -5.01
N TYR A 683 5.38 21.97 -5.77
CA TYR A 683 6.72 21.37 -5.68
C TYR A 683 7.57 21.71 -6.92
N SER A 684 6.93 22.16 -8.01
CA SER A 684 7.56 22.56 -9.26
C SER A 684 7.17 23.98 -9.66
N ASP A 685 7.99 24.58 -10.53
CA ASP A 685 7.62 25.78 -11.28
C ASP A 685 6.66 25.43 -12.43
N ARG A 686 6.20 26.46 -13.15
CA ARG A 686 5.19 26.28 -14.21
C ARG A 686 5.67 25.44 -15.40
N ASP A 687 6.98 25.30 -15.57
CA ASP A 687 7.61 24.47 -16.61
C ASP A 687 7.87 23.03 -16.11
N GLY A 688 7.32 22.67 -14.95
CA GLY A 688 7.44 21.37 -14.32
C GLY A 688 8.80 21.10 -13.66
N GLN A 689 9.68 22.09 -13.53
CA GLN A 689 10.99 21.90 -12.90
C GLN A 689 10.88 22.02 -11.38
N PRO A 690 11.57 21.17 -10.58
CA PRO A 690 11.55 21.28 -9.12
C PRO A 690 11.95 22.67 -8.61
N LEU A 691 11.23 23.14 -7.58
CA LEU A 691 11.50 24.42 -6.93
C LEU A 691 12.79 24.33 -6.09
N ASN A 692 13.84 25.04 -6.51
CA ASN A 692 15.15 25.01 -5.86
C ASN A 692 15.74 26.42 -5.75
N GLY A 693 16.13 26.82 -4.54
CA GLY A 693 16.52 28.19 -4.19
C GLY A 693 17.91 28.63 -4.64
N THR A 694 18.62 27.81 -5.42
CA THR A 694 19.70 28.31 -6.30
C THR A 694 19.17 29.26 -7.38
N ASN A 695 17.86 29.22 -7.66
CA ASN A 695 17.17 30.07 -8.61
C ASN A 695 16.38 31.19 -7.91
N LYS A 696 15.91 32.14 -8.72
CA LYS A 696 14.93 33.16 -8.31
C LYS A 696 13.62 32.88 -9.01
N TYR A 697 12.51 33.10 -8.31
CA TYR A 697 11.18 32.93 -8.86
C TYR A 697 10.29 34.13 -8.52
N VAL A 698 9.27 34.34 -9.35
CA VAL A 698 8.18 35.28 -9.09
C VAL A 698 6.85 34.53 -9.16
N LEU A 699 6.03 34.68 -8.12
CA LEU A 699 4.62 34.33 -8.16
C LEU A 699 3.83 35.62 -8.40
N ARG A 700 3.28 35.78 -9.61
CA ARG A 700 2.57 36.98 -10.04
C ARG A 700 1.07 36.75 -10.08
N PHE A 701 0.33 37.52 -9.29
CA PHE A 701 -1.12 37.65 -9.42
C PHE A 701 -1.45 38.84 -10.32
N GLY A 702 -2.20 38.61 -11.40
CA GLY A 702 -2.70 39.70 -12.24
C GLY A 702 -3.70 40.58 -11.50
N PRO A 703 -4.07 41.75 -12.06
CA PRO A 703 -4.98 42.70 -11.42
C PRO A 703 -6.36 42.07 -11.16
N GLY A 704 -6.66 41.78 -9.89
CA GLY A 704 -7.91 41.14 -9.48
C GLY A 704 -7.90 39.59 -9.53
N GLU A 705 -6.77 38.96 -9.86
CA GLU A 705 -6.61 37.49 -9.95
C GLU A 705 -6.09 36.87 -8.64
N PHE A 706 -6.25 37.58 -7.51
CA PHE A 706 -5.83 37.12 -6.19
C PHE A 706 -6.60 35.86 -5.75
N PRO A 707 -6.05 35.07 -4.79
CA PRO A 707 -6.75 33.90 -4.24
C PRO A 707 -8.14 34.28 -3.71
N PRO A 708 -9.23 33.74 -4.27
CA PRO A 708 -10.57 34.25 -4.02
C PRO A 708 -11.08 33.70 -2.68
N SER A 709 -11.14 34.59 -1.69
CA SER A 709 -11.31 34.28 -0.28
C SER A 709 -12.23 35.28 0.41
N GLN A 710 -13.19 34.76 1.18
CA GLN A 710 -14.08 35.58 2.01
C GLN A 710 -13.47 35.97 3.36
N ALA A 711 -12.26 35.48 3.69
CA ALA A 711 -11.61 35.71 4.97
C ALA A 711 -10.21 36.33 4.85
N PHE A 712 -9.25 35.55 4.32
CA PHE A 712 -7.87 35.95 4.02
C PHE A 712 -7.11 34.80 3.33
N TRP A 713 -5.92 35.07 2.80
CA TRP A 713 -5.05 34.04 2.20
C TRP A 713 -3.57 34.22 2.57
N SER A 714 -2.78 33.16 2.39
CA SER A 714 -1.32 33.19 2.55
C SER A 714 -0.62 32.27 1.56
N VAL A 715 0.67 32.49 1.33
CA VAL A 715 1.61 31.57 0.68
C VAL A 715 2.75 31.33 1.66
N THR A 716 2.93 30.07 2.09
CA THR A 716 3.91 29.65 3.09
C THR A 716 5.05 28.87 2.44
N MET A 717 6.29 29.11 2.88
CA MET A 717 7.53 28.52 2.40
C MET A 717 7.99 27.36 3.30
N TYR A 718 8.39 26.25 2.70
CA TYR A 718 9.05 25.13 3.37
C TYR A 718 10.26 24.61 2.60
N ASP A 719 11.21 23.99 3.28
CA ASP A 719 12.29 23.22 2.66
C ASP A 719 11.78 21.90 2.03
N GLY A 720 12.66 21.15 1.36
CA GLY A 720 12.33 19.86 0.75
C GLY A 720 11.72 18.83 1.70
N ASP A 721 12.06 18.88 2.99
CA ASP A 721 11.48 18.03 4.05
C ASP A 721 10.11 18.56 4.55
N ARG A 722 9.59 19.63 3.92
CA ARG A 722 8.35 20.35 4.24
C ARG A 722 8.38 21.03 5.61
N LEU A 723 9.54 21.53 6.03
CA LEU A 723 9.75 22.19 7.32
C LEU A 723 10.04 23.69 7.16
N LEU A 724 9.85 24.48 8.23
CA LEU A 724 9.99 25.94 8.16
C LEU A 724 11.44 26.37 7.93
N VAL A 725 11.65 27.27 6.97
CA VAL A 725 12.98 27.70 6.51
C VAL A 725 13.58 28.79 7.39
N GLN A 726 14.74 28.52 8.00
CA GLN A 726 15.49 29.54 8.75
C GLN A 726 15.97 30.67 7.82
N ASN A 727 15.59 31.91 8.13
CA ASN A 727 15.93 33.09 7.35
C ASN A 727 16.12 34.34 8.22
N SER A 728 16.73 35.38 7.66
CA SER A 728 17.10 36.62 8.37
C SER A 728 15.92 37.52 8.75
N LEU A 729 14.73 37.30 8.17
CA LEU A 729 13.52 38.08 8.47
C LEU A 729 12.61 37.39 9.50
N ASN A 730 12.89 36.12 9.85
CA ASN A 730 11.95 35.23 10.55
C ASN A 730 10.56 35.23 9.90
N ARG A 731 10.52 35.30 8.56
CA ARG A 731 9.30 35.30 7.75
C ARG A 731 9.16 33.95 7.07
N TYR A 732 8.02 33.29 7.27
CA TYR A 732 7.75 31.97 6.67
C TYR A 732 6.55 31.98 5.72
N ALA A 733 5.73 33.03 5.75
CA ALA A 733 4.63 33.24 4.82
C ALA A 733 4.50 34.72 4.41
N LEU A 734 3.73 34.96 3.34
CA LEU A 734 3.19 36.27 2.97
C LEU A 734 1.70 36.10 2.62
N GLY A 735 0.87 37.08 2.96
CA GLY A 735 -0.56 37.10 2.63
C GLY A 735 -1.13 38.51 2.44
N ASP A 736 -2.43 38.58 2.16
CA ASP A 736 -3.20 39.83 2.03
C ASP A 736 -3.24 40.72 3.28
N ARG A 737 -2.77 40.19 4.41
CA ARG A 737 -2.65 40.87 5.71
C ARG A 737 -1.29 41.53 5.93
N ASP A 738 -0.30 41.20 5.11
CA ASP A 738 1.03 41.82 5.14
C ASP A 738 1.04 43.19 4.43
N PRO A 739 2.00 44.09 4.75
CA PRO A 739 2.15 45.39 4.09
C PRO A 739 2.78 45.25 2.69
N LEU A 740 2.12 44.48 1.82
CA LEU A 740 2.53 44.21 0.44
C LEU A 740 2.45 45.47 -0.44
N LYS A 741 3.34 45.55 -1.42
CA LYS A 741 3.34 46.60 -2.45
C LYS A 741 2.78 46.07 -3.75
N TYR A 742 1.77 46.75 -4.26
CA TYR A 742 1.15 46.46 -5.54
C TYR A 742 1.84 47.26 -6.66
N ASN A 743 1.85 46.69 -7.85
CA ASN A 743 2.31 47.36 -9.06
C ASN A 743 1.30 48.44 -9.51
N ALA A 744 1.73 49.31 -10.42
CA ALA A 744 0.91 50.43 -10.90
C ALA A 744 -0.35 50.00 -11.69
N ASP A 745 -0.38 48.77 -12.19
CA ASP A 745 -1.52 48.12 -12.86
C ASP A 745 -2.48 47.42 -11.86
N GLY A 746 -2.14 47.36 -10.58
CA GLY A 746 -2.89 46.64 -9.55
C GLY A 746 -2.48 45.16 -9.38
N SER A 747 -1.51 44.66 -10.13
CA SER A 747 -0.94 43.31 -9.93
C SER A 747 -0.07 43.22 -8.67
N LEU A 748 0.21 42.00 -8.22
CA LEU A 748 1.09 41.70 -7.10
C LEU A 748 2.14 40.67 -7.52
N ASP A 749 3.42 41.03 -7.38
CA ASP A 749 4.53 40.10 -7.50
C ASP A 749 5.02 39.70 -6.10
N ILE A 750 5.07 38.39 -5.82
CA ILE A 750 5.78 37.82 -4.66
C ILE A 750 7.12 37.27 -5.15
N TYR A 751 8.21 37.80 -4.61
CA TYR A 751 9.57 37.38 -4.97
C TYR A 751 10.00 36.21 -4.08
N ILE A 752 10.44 35.11 -4.70
CA ILE A 752 10.80 33.86 -4.02
C ILE A 752 12.25 33.54 -4.38
N GLN A 753 13.17 33.75 -3.44
CA GLN A 753 14.62 33.61 -3.67
C GLN A 753 15.39 33.50 -2.35
N ASN A 754 16.55 32.84 -2.37
CA ASN A 754 17.41 32.71 -1.20
C ASN A 754 18.16 34.00 -0.86
N ALA A 755 18.76 34.64 -1.87
CA ALA A 755 19.50 35.89 -1.70
C ALA A 755 18.52 37.07 -1.42
N PRO A 756 18.89 38.04 -0.57
CA PRO A 756 18.06 39.23 -0.34
C PRO A 756 17.71 40.00 -1.61
N THR A 757 16.46 40.47 -1.69
CA THR A 757 16.03 41.44 -2.71
C THR A 757 16.51 42.86 -2.36
N ASP A 758 16.39 43.78 -3.32
CA ASP A 758 16.46 45.21 -3.02
C ASP A 758 15.53 45.61 -1.88
N ALA A 759 15.96 46.57 -1.05
CA ALA A 759 15.18 47.07 0.09
C ALA A 759 13.80 47.63 -0.32
N ALA A 760 13.64 48.05 -1.59
CA ALA A 760 12.36 48.47 -2.14
C ALA A 760 11.35 47.32 -2.27
N LEU A 761 11.82 46.08 -2.52
CA LEU A 761 11.00 44.89 -2.78
C LEU A 761 10.82 43.98 -1.55
N GLN A 762 11.56 44.25 -0.47
CA GLN A 762 11.59 43.43 0.76
C GLN A 762 10.22 43.18 1.41
N SER A 763 9.21 44.03 1.18
CA SER A 763 7.83 43.80 1.62
C SER A 763 7.23 42.53 1.00
N ASN A 764 7.56 42.24 -0.25
CA ASN A 764 6.99 41.17 -1.06
C ASN A 764 7.93 39.96 -1.20
N TRP A 765 9.07 39.97 -0.51
CA TRP A 765 10.06 38.89 -0.58
C TRP A 765 9.74 37.78 0.43
N LEU A 766 9.61 36.56 -0.06
CA LEU A 766 9.51 35.32 0.70
C LEU A 766 10.86 34.57 0.62
N PRO A 767 11.66 34.53 1.72
CA PRO A 767 13.00 33.94 1.67
C PRO A 767 12.97 32.42 1.48
N ALA A 768 13.61 31.93 0.41
CA ALA A 768 13.78 30.51 0.11
C ALA A 768 15.05 29.91 0.76
N PRO A 769 15.14 28.59 0.99
CA PRO A 769 16.39 27.94 1.36
C PRO A 769 17.36 27.92 0.18
N ALA A 770 18.60 27.44 0.35
CA ALA A 770 19.55 27.33 -0.77
C ALA A 770 19.34 26.07 -1.62
N GLY A 771 18.61 25.07 -1.09
CA GLY A 771 18.27 23.82 -1.77
C GLY A 771 16.82 23.76 -2.23
N ASP A 772 16.27 22.56 -2.28
CA ASP A 772 14.88 22.31 -2.68
C ASP A 772 13.88 22.90 -1.67
N PHE A 773 12.74 23.34 -2.17
CA PHE A 773 11.67 23.94 -1.39
C PHE A 773 10.29 23.62 -1.98
N ASN A 774 9.24 23.90 -1.22
CA ASN A 774 7.86 23.86 -1.70
C ASN A 774 7.05 25.02 -1.11
N LEU A 775 5.95 25.36 -1.77
CA LEU A 775 5.03 26.40 -1.34
C LEU A 775 3.66 25.81 -1.05
N THR A 776 3.06 26.14 0.09
CA THR A 776 1.61 25.90 0.31
C THR A 776 0.89 27.23 0.38
N MET A 777 -0.02 27.46 -0.55
CA MET A 777 -1.03 28.49 -0.45
C MET A 777 -2.14 28.03 0.49
N ARG A 778 -2.69 28.95 1.28
CA ARG A 778 -3.84 28.71 2.16
C ARG A 778 -4.92 29.72 1.84
N ILE A 779 -6.09 29.26 1.44
CA ILE A 779 -7.24 30.10 1.09
C ILE A 779 -8.33 29.81 2.12
N TYR A 780 -8.50 30.71 3.10
CA TYR A 780 -9.46 30.52 4.19
C TYR A 780 -10.85 31.00 3.78
N TRP A 781 -11.89 30.22 4.08
CA TRP A 781 -13.26 30.46 3.60
C TRP A 781 -13.28 30.83 2.10
N PRO A 782 -12.83 29.92 1.22
CA PRO A 782 -12.70 30.20 -0.21
C PRO A 782 -14.05 30.56 -0.85
N GLU A 783 -13.99 31.36 -1.91
CA GLU A 783 -15.15 31.62 -2.77
C GLU A 783 -15.39 30.45 -3.74
N GLU A 784 -16.56 30.46 -4.38
CA GLU A 784 -17.00 29.41 -5.29
C GLU A 784 -15.98 29.14 -6.42
N ALA A 785 -15.29 30.18 -6.91
CA ALA A 785 -14.30 30.05 -7.98
C ALA A 785 -13.11 29.16 -7.62
N ALA A 786 -12.61 29.23 -6.37
CA ALA A 786 -11.56 28.33 -5.91
C ALA A 786 -12.12 26.93 -5.57
N LEU A 787 -13.36 26.84 -5.07
CA LEU A 787 -14.02 25.57 -4.72
C LEU A 787 -14.35 24.71 -5.95
N ASN A 788 -14.86 25.31 -7.03
CA ASN A 788 -15.22 24.59 -8.26
C ASN A 788 -14.04 24.44 -9.25
N GLY A 789 -12.88 25.05 -8.96
CA GLY A 789 -11.69 24.96 -9.80
C GLY A 789 -11.71 25.86 -11.04
N THR A 790 -12.64 26.82 -11.13
CA THR A 790 -12.61 27.84 -12.19
C THR A 790 -11.51 28.89 -11.97
N TRP A 791 -11.02 29.04 -10.74
CA TRP A 791 -9.77 29.69 -10.41
C TRP A 791 -8.73 28.66 -9.93
N THR A 792 -7.51 28.80 -10.43
CA THR A 792 -6.30 28.09 -9.96
C THR A 792 -5.20 29.11 -9.68
N PRO A 793 -4.27 28.85 -8.75
CA PRO A 793 -3.12 29.72 -8.55
C PRO A 793 -2.31 29.91 -9.85
N PRO A 794 -1.76 31.10 -10.10
CA PRO A 794 -0.91 31.33 -11.25
C PRO A 794 0.41 30.56 -11.12
N GLY A 795 1.01 30.22 -12.27
CA GLY A 795 2.28 29.51 -12.33
C GLY A 795 3.42 30.30 -11.68
N ILE A 796 4.29 29.58 -10.98
CA ILE A 796 5.52 30.13 -10.42
C ILE A 796 6.52 30.28 -11.57
N GLU A 797 6.97 31.51 -11.84
CA GLU A 797 7.88 31.81 -12.96
C GLU A 797 9.33 31.86 -12.49
N ARG A 798 10.19 31.06 -13.10
CA ARG A 798 11.65 31.14 -12.89
C ARG A 798 12.23 32.35 -13.61
N THR A 799 13.05 33.13 -12.90
CA THR A 799 13.65 34.38 -13.39
C THR A 799 15.18 34.30 -13.37
N THR A 800 15.82 35.07 -14.26
CA THR A 800 17.29 35.13 -14.46
C THR A 800 17.96 36.12 -13.51
#